data_AF-A0A4W6DQN3-F1
#
_entry.id   AF-A0A4W6DQN3-F1
#
_cell.length_a   1.000
_cell.length_b   1.000
_cell.length_c   1.000
_cell.angle_alpha   90.00
_cell.angle_beta   90.00
_cell.angle_gamma   90.00
#
_symmetry.space_group_name_H-M   'P 1'
#
loop_
_entity.id
_entity.type
_entity.pdbx_description
1 polymer ?
#
loop_
_entity_poly.entity_id
_entity_poly.type
_entity_poly.pdbx_seq_one_letter_code
_entity_poly.pdbx_strand_id
1 'polypeptide(L)'
;QPRTGKLAVMACRNLVSTNMGVRFRVPLQKLHPLSRAIHHRYSGNSNPQRPPHRTAARYFTSMSRLPMRPPKPPPGSGGRSYQQQRNFWVARLAARLLKLRYLLLGTAVGGGYTAKKTYEEWKDMLEQIDFGKLEKENKELRKVVLQKDDKGIHQRKVKKSLIDLYSEVLDILSDYDANYNTQDHLPRVVVVGDQSAGKTSVLEMIAQARIFPRGSGEMMTRSPVKVTLSEGPHHVALFKDSGREFDLTKEEDLAALRHEIELRMRKSVKEGQTVSSETISLSVKGPGIQRMVLVDLPGVISTVTTGMASDTKETIFSISKAYMQNPNAIILCIQDGSVDAERSIVTDLVSQMDPQGKRTIFVLTKVDLAEKNLASPSRIQQIVEGKLFPMKALGYFAVVTGKGSSGESIESIKDYEEDFFQNSRLLRDGMLKAHQVTTKNLSLAVSDCFWKMVRESVEQQADVFKASRFNLETEWKNNYPRLRELDRNELYEKVKNEILDEVISLSQVTPQHWEAILQKKLWERVSTHVIENIYLPAAQTMDSGTFNTTVDIKLKQWTDKQLPHKALEVAWETLQEEFARFMAEYRGKDQDDIFDKLKEAVKDESIKRHKWNERAMDSLRVIQHNALEDRSITDKPQWDAAIQFMEETLQSRLKDTESVIRDMVGPDWKQRWLNWKNRTPDQVRHIRNETKNELERLLKLHDDHTAYLANDEVTTVRKNLEGRGVEVDPVLIKDTWHQLYRRHFLQKALSHCNLCKRGFYYYQRHFVDSELECNDVVLFWRIQRMLVITANTLRQQLTNTEVRRLEKNVKEVLDDFGEDMEKKTQLITGRRVQLAEDLSKTC
;
A
#
# COMPACT_ATOMS: atom_id res chain seq x y z
N GLN A 1 -9.16 -7.06 -11.78
CA GLN A 1 -9.80 -8.27 -12.34
C GLN A 1 -9.40 -9.53 -11.54
N PRO A 2 -10.20 -10.10 -10.61
CA PRO A 2 -9.75 -11.21 -9.73
C PRO A 2 -10.35 -12.60 -10.06
N ARG A 3 -11.05 -12.78 -11.19
CA ARG A 3 -11.77 -14.04 -11.48
C ARG A 3 -10.92 -15.12 -12.16
N THR A 4 -9.82 -14.77 -12.83
CA THR A 4 -8.96 -15.70 -13.57
C THR A 4 -8.08 -16.56 -12.66
N GLY A 5 -7.41 -15.98 -11.66
CA GLY A 5 -6.58 -16.73 -10.72
C GLY A 5 -7.33 -17.85 -9.97
N LYS A 6 -8.59 -17.60 -9.57
CA LYS A 6 -9.42 -18.60 -8.88
C LYS A 6 -9.71 -19.86 -9.72
N LEU A 7 -9.65 -19.78 -11.06
CA LEU A 7 -9.83 -20.94 -11.94
C LEU A 7 -8.59 -21.83 -11.96
N ALA A 8 -7.39 -21.26 -12.09
CA ALA A 8 -6.12 -21.99 -12.03
C ALA A 8 -5.95 -22.74 -10.68
N VAL A 9 -6.29 -22.08 -9.57
CA VAL A 9 -6.23 -22.68 -8.23
C VAL A 9 -7.26 -23.82 -8.06
N MET A 10 -8.46 -23.70 -8.65
CA MET A 10 -9.45 -24.78 -8.67
C MET A 10 -8.99 -25.97 -9.55
N ALA A 11 -8.29 -25.73 -10.66
CA ALA A 11 -7.70 -26.79 -11.47
C ALA A 11 -6.67 -27.60 -10.66
N CYS A 12 -5.70 -26.91 -10.03
CA CYS A 12 -4.68 -27.53 -9.19
C CYS A 12 -5.26 -28.28 -7.97
N ARG A 13 -6.31 -27.73 -7.33
CA ARG A 13 -6.94 -28.36 -6.16
C ARG A 13 -7.72 -29.64 -6.50
N ASN A 14 -8.21 -29.78 -7.73
CA ASN A 14 -8.90 -31.00 -8.17
C ASN A 14 -7.93 -32.14 -8.57
N LEU A 15 -6.68 -31.83 -8.98
CA LEU A 15 -5.65 -32.86 -9.25
C LEU A 15 -5.31 -33.71 -8.03
N VAL A 16 -5.19 -33.07 -6.86
CA VAL A 16 -4.64 -33.68 -5.64
C VAL A 16 -5.68 -34.55 -4.91
N SER A 17 -6.96 -34.45 -5.25
CA SER A 17 -8.07 -35.08 -4.51
C SER A 17 -8.74 -36.25 -5.25
N THR A 18 -7.98 -37.10 -5.95
CA THR A 18 -8.45 -38.45 -6.31
C THR A 18 -7.30 -39.46 -6.44
N ASN A 19 -6.90 -40.08 -5.33
CA ASN A 19 -6.60 -41.50 -5.38
C ASN A 19 -6.81 -42.24 -4.05
N MET A 20 -7.66 -43.25 -4.15
CA MET A 20 -7.88 -44.43 -3.33
C MET A 20 -6.89 -44.68 -2.18
N GLY A 21 -7.43 -44.87 -0.97
CA GLY A 21 -6.63 -45.23 0.19
C GLY A 21 -6.05 -46.65 0.11
N VAL A 22 -4.74 -46.75 -0.03
CA VAL A 22 -3.96 -47.97 0.29
C VAL A 22 -2.80 -47.56 1.20
N ARG A 23 -2.74 -48.13 2.40
CA ARG A 23 -1.63 -47.89 3.33
C ARG A 23 -0.39 -48.66 2.87
N PHE A 24 0.55 -48.00 2.20
CA PHE A 24 1.91 -48.53 2.08
C PHE A 24 2.82 -47.94 3.16
N ARG A 25 3.27 -48.81 4.08
CA ARG A 25 4.46 -48.57 4.92
C ARG A 25 5.69 -48.99 4.12
N VAL A 26 6.69 -48.13 4.02
CA VAL A 26 8.05 -48.48 3.57
C VAL A 26 9.02 -48.03 4.68
N PRO A 27 10.02 -48.85 5.08
CA PRO A 27 10.65 -48.70 6.39
C PRO A 27 11.83 -47.74 6.42
N LEU A 28 12.08 -47.19 7.62
CA LEU A 28 13.32 -46.49 7.96
C LEU A 28 14.52 -47.43 7.81
N GLN A 29 15.45 -47.09 6.91
CA GLN A 29 16.84 -47.57 7.00
C GLN A 29 17.79 -46.41 7.34
N LYS A 30 18.76 -46.73 8.19
CA LYS A 30 19.71 -45.78 8.78
C LYS A 30 20.78 -45.41 7.77
N LEU A 31 21.09 -44.12 7.65
CA LEU A 31 22.40 -43.65 7.21
C LEU A 31 22.95 -42.72 8.30
N HIS A 32 24.07 -43.12 8.90
CA HIS A 32 24.80 -42.36 9.91
C HIS A 32 25.73 -41.33 9.25
N PRO A 33 26.18 -40.29 9.99
CA PRO A 33 26.77 -39.10 9.38
C PRO A 33 28.24 -39.29 9.00
N LEU A 34 28.65 -38.66 7.90
CA LEU A 34 30.06 -38.47 7.57
C LEU A 34 30.53 -37.08 8.00
N SER A 35 31.32 -37.06 9.06
CA SER A 35 32.16 -35.93 9.43
C SER A 35 33.39 -35.85 8.53
N ARG A 36 33.78 -34.64 8.13
CA ARG A 36 35.17 -34.33 7.80
C ARG A 36 35.56 -33.02 8.48
N ALA A 37 36.47 -33.11 9.43
CA ALA A 37 37.16 -31.98 10.00
C ALA A 37 38.42 -31.68 9.18
N ILE A 38 38.81 -30.40 9.10
CA ILE A 38 40.17 -29.99 8.79
C ILE A 38 40.66 -29.19 9.99
N HIS A 39 41.73 -29.67 10.63
CA HIS A 39 42.41 -28.96 11.71
C HIS A 39 43.49 -28.05 11.13
N HIS A 40 43.63 -26.85 11.72
CA HIS A 40 44.95 -26.31 12.05
C HIS A 40 44.91 -25.67 13.44
N ARG A 41 46.00 -25.80 14.20
CA ARG A 41 46.15 -25.33 15.59
C ARG A 41 46.87 -23.98 15.61
N TYR A 42 46.64 -23.14 16.63
CA TYR A 42 47.58 -22.99 17.76
C TYR A 42 47.00 -22.18 18.95
N SER A 43 47.54 -22.48 20.15
CA SER A 43 47.47 -21.85 21.50
C SER A 43 46.65 -20.56 21.72
N GLY A 44 45.95 -20.32 22.84
CA GLY A 44 45.75 -21.12 24.07
C GLY A 44 46.10 -20.35 25.36
N ASN A 45 45.21 -20.35 26.37
CA ASN A 45 45.61 -20.26 27.79
C ASN A 45 44.53 -20.73 28.82
N SER A 46 45.00 -21.41 29.86
CA SER A 46 44.47 -21.58 31.24
C SER A 46 42.97 -21.47 31.60
N ASN A 47 42.30 -22.63 31.80
CA ASN A 47 41.83 -23.23 33.09
C ASN A 47 41.38 -22.35 34.30
N PRO A 48 40.63 -22.91 35.31
CA PRO A 48 39.63 -24.01 35.27
C PRO A 48 38.42 -23.89 36.28
N GLN A 49 37.35 -24.71 36.07
CA GLN A 49 36.45 -25.36 37.09
C GLN A 49 35.71 -24.52 38.17
N ARG A 50 34.60 -24.92 38.85
CA ARG A 50 33.46 -25.88 38.69
C ARG A 50 32.32 -25.45 39.67
N PRO A 51 31.06 -25.93 39.54
CA PRO A 51 29.93 -25.66 40.46
C PRO A 51 29.90 -26.70 41.63
N PRO A 52 28.84 -26.87 42.48
CA PRO A 52 27.51 -26.22 42.59
C PRO A 52 27.10 -25.83 44.04
N HIS A 53 25.83 -25.45 44.30
CA HIS A 53 24.93 -26.15 45.27
C HIS A 53 23.51 -25.52 45.40
N ARG A 54 22.51 -26.38 45.66
CA ARG A 54 21.17 -26.02 46.17
C ARG A 54 21.26 -25.70 47.68
N THR A 55 20.33 -24.89 48.21
CA THR A 55 19.20 -25.33 49.09
C THR A 55 18.35 -24.13 49.53
N ALA A 56 17.07 -24.36 49.84
CA ALA A 56 16.10 -23.32 50.18
C ALA A 56 16.07 -22.98 51.68
N ALA A 57 15.66 -21.75 52.00
CA ALA A 57 15.02 -21.42 53.27
C ALA A 57 13.93 -20.35 53.02
N ARG A 58 12.72 -20.60 53.52
CA ARG A 58 11.63 -19.60 53.58
C ARG A 58 11.69 -18.91 54.94
N TYR A 59 11.37 -17.63 54.99
CA TYR A 59 10.74 -17.03 56.17
C TYR A 59 9.31 -16.62 55.87
N PHE A 60 8.44 -16.78 56.86
CA PHE A 60 6.98 -16.73 56.78
C PHE A 60 6.46 -15.77 57.85
N THR A 61 5.64 -14.81 57.45
CA THR A 61 4.57 -14.15 58.23
C THR A 61 3.64 -13.53 57.18
N SER A 62 2.38 -13.94 56.95
CA SER A 62 1.24 -14.13 57.88
C SER A 62 0.91 -12.84 58.66
N MET A 63 -0.34 -12.39 58.86
CA MET A 63 -1.70 -12.86 58.52
C MET A 63 -2.49 -11.66 57.91
N SER A 64 -3.76 -11.65 57.46
CA SER A 64 -4.92 -12.57 57.33
C SER A 64 -5.92 -11.89 56.34
N ARG A 65 -7.07 -12.42 55.88
CA ARG A 65 -7.85 -13.66 56.12
C ARG A 65 -8.58 -14.08 54.81
N LEU A 66 -9.75 -14.74 54.89
CA LEU A 66 -10.59 -15.33 53.84
C LEU A 66 -12.08 -15.27 54.31
N PRO A 67 -13.12 -15.90 53.68
CA PRO A 67 -13.38 -16.32 52.28
C PRO A 67 -14.81 -15.94 51.76
N MET A 68 -15.14 -16.29 50.51
CA MET A 68 -16.42 -16.97 50.14
C MET A 68 -16.35 -17.59 48.73
N ARG A 69 -17.11 -18.67 48.47
CA ARG A 69 -17.15 -19.44 47.21
C ARG A 69 -18.54 -19.41 46.55
N PRO A 70 -18.62 -19.55 45.22
CA PRO A 70 -19.73 -20.21 44.51
C PRO A 70 -19.31 -21.59 43.91
N PRO A 71 -20.25 -22.42 43.40
CA PRO A 71 -20.06 -23.86 43.23
C PRO A 71 -19.52 -24.33 41.86
N LYS A 72 -19.12 -25.60 41.78
CA LYS A 72 -18.77 -26.32 40.54
C LYS A 72 -20.02 -27.00 39.91
N PRO A 73 -20.16 -27.04 38.57
CA PRO A 73 -21.11 -27.92 37.86
C PRO A 73 -20.52 -29.33 37.61
N PRO A 74 -21.36 -30.32 37.24
CA PRO A 74 -20.97 -31.74 37.07
C PRO A 74 -20.29 -32.02 35.70
N PRO A 75 -19.65 -33.21 35.53
CA PRO A 75 -18.91 -33.55 34.31
C PRO A 75 -19.77 -34.29 33.27
N GLY A 76 -19.52 -34.01 31.99
CA GLY A 76 -19.74 -34.97 30.90
C GLY A 76 -20.76 -34.61 29.80
N SER A 77 -20.26 -34.01 28.71
CA SER A 77 -20.54 -34.43 27.32
C SER A 77 -19.84 -33.47 26.35
N GLY A 78 -19.20 -34.01 25.30
CA GLY A 78 -18.41 -33.21 24.36
C GLY A 78 -19.24 -32.58 23.25
N GLY A 79 -18.82 -31.42 22.75
CA GLY A 79 -19.39 -30.77 21.57
C GLY A 79 -18.63 -29.50 21.21
N ARG A 80 -18.14 -29.40 19.96
CA ARG A 80 -17.59 -28.15 19.42
C ARG A 80 -18.72 -27.17 19.14
N SER A 81 -18.62 -25.94 19.60
CA SER A 81 -19.41 -24.82 19.04
C SER A 81 -18.61 -23.52 19.06
N TYR A 82 -18.42 -22.92 17.88
CA TYR A 82 -17.95 -21.55 17.74
C TYR A 82 -19.03 -20.59 18.28
N GLN A 83 -18.65 -19.65 19.14
CA GLN A 83 -19.58 -18.66 19.67
C GLN A 83 -19.73 -17.50 18.69
N GLN A 84 -20.87 -17.46 18.01
CA GLN A 84 -21.20 -16.45 17.00
C GLN A 84 -21.61 -15.13 17.69
N GLN A 85 -20.71 -14.13 17.69
CA GLN A 85 -21.01 -12.79 18.21
C GLN A 85 -22.04 -12.10 17.31
N ARG A 86 -23.29 -11.94 17.81
CA ARG A 86 -24.38 -11.27 17.08
C ARG A 86 -24.31 -9.75 17.25
N ASN A 87 -24.49 -9.02 16.16
CA ASN A 87 -24.51 -7.55 16.12
C ASN A 87 -25.53 -6.94 17.09
N PHE A 88 -25.05 -6.32 18.17
CA PHE A 88 -25.88 -5.67 19.19
C PHE A 88 -26.18 -4.18 18.90
N TRP A 89 -25.70 -3.66 17.75
CA TRP A 89 -25.75 -2.23 17.43
C TRP A 89 -27.14 -1.74 16.98
N VAL A 90 -27.85 -2.53 16.16
CA VAL A 90 -29.20 -2.17 15.64
C VAL A 90 -30.20 -1.98 16.79
N ALA A 91 -30.17 -2.84 17.81
CA ALA A 91 -31.01 -2.70 19.01
C ALA A 91 -30.68 -1.42 19.81
N ARG A 92 -29.41 -1.03 19.87
CA ARG A 92 -28.93 0.18 20.57
C ARG A 92 -29.29 1.46 19.81
N LEU A 93 -29.31 1.41 18.48
CA LEU A 93 -29.75 2.49 17.60
C LEU A 93 -31.28 2.68 17.70
N ALA A 94 -32.06 1.59 17.63
CA ALA A 94 -33.51 1.61 17.79
C ALA A 94 -33.94 2.18 19.16
N ALA A 95 -33.25 1.81 20.24
CA ALA A 95 -33.49 2.36 21.58
C ALA A 95 -33.18 3.86 21.70
N ARG A 96 -32.25 4.40 20.89
CA ARG A 96 -31.99 5.85 20.82
C ARG A 96 -33.03 6.60 20.00
N LEU A 97 -33.49 6.04 18.88
CA LEU A 97 -34.57 6.61 18.06
C LEU A 97 -35.91 6.67 18.82
N LEU A 98 -36.23 5.63 19.61
CA LEU A 98 -37.42 5.64 20.47
C LEU A 98 -37.33 6.66 21.61
N LYS A 99 -36.12 7.02 22.08
CA LYS A 99 -35.94 8.12 23.05
C LYS A 99 -36.15 9.52 22.44
N LEU A 100 -35.81 9.75 21.17
CA LEU A 100 -36.14 11.02 20.50
C LEU A 100 -37.66 11.23 20.36
N ARG A 101 -38.42 10.15 20.14
CA ARG A 101 -39.89 10.22 20.04
C ARG A 101 -40.56 10.72 21.32
N TYR A 102 -39.96 10.47 22.49
CA TYR A 102 -40.47 10.97 23.78
C TYR A 102 -40.13 12.44 24.04
N LEU A 103 -39.07 12.98 23.44
CA LEU A 103 -38.68 14.38 23.63
C LEU A 103 -39.57 15.35 22.84
N LEU A 104 -40.02 14.94 21.64
CA LEU A 104 -40.92 15.72 20.78
C LEU A 104 -42.38 15.80 21.27
N LEU A 105 -42.78 14.92 22.20
CA LEU A 105 -44.08 15.01 22.88
C LEU A 105 -44.05 15.93 24.11
N GLY A 106 -42.86 16.30 24.60
CA GLY A 106 -42.68 17.14 25.78
C GLY A 106 -42.83 18.65 25.55
N THR A 107 -42.81 19.11 24.30
CA THR A 107 -42.91 20.54 23.94
C THR A 107 -44.31 20.94 23.47
N ALA A 108 -45.34 20.39 24.12
CA ALA A 108 -46.75 20.69 23.84
C ALA A 108 -47.25 22.00 24.50
N VAL A 109 -46.46 23.08 24.45
CA VAL A 109 -46.88 24.43 24.87
C VAL A 109 -46.29 25.49 23.92
N GLY A 110 -47.13 26.04 23.04
CA GLY A 110 -46.87 27.27 22.26
C GLY A 110 -46.27 27.08 20.86
N GLY A 111 -46.94 27.63 19.83
CA GLY A 111 -46.31 27.92 18.53
C GLY A 111 -46.69 27.05 17.32
N GLY A 112 -47.94 26.61 17.19
CA GLY A 112 -48.40 25.78 16.06
C GLY A 112 -48.53 26.51 14.71
N TYR A 113 -47.42 26.86 14.06
CA TYR A 113 -47.43 27.16 12.60
C TYR A 113 -46.07 26.92 11.91
N THR A 114 -44.95 27.20 12.59
CA THR A 114 -43.59 27.06 12.02
C THR A 114 -43.16 25.61 11.82
N ALA A 115 -43.50 24.73 12.77
CA ALA A 115 -43.11 23.32 12.74
C ALA A 115 -43.67 22.53 11.53
N LYS A 116 -44.87 22.89 11.05
CA LYS A 116 -45.49 22.21 9.89
C LYS A 116 -44.71 22.52 8.61
N LYS A 117 -44.30 23.77 8.41
CA LYS A 117 -43.52 24.20 7.25
C LYS A 117 -42.15 23.51 7.22
N THR A 118 -41.43 23.45 8.35
CA THR A 118 -40.15 22.74 8.43
C THR A 118 -40.26 21.22 8.25
N TYR A 119 -41.42 20.63 8.56
CA TYR A 119 -41.67 19.19 8.32
C TYR A 119 -41.98 18.91 6.85
N GLU A 120 -42.78 19.73 6.18
CA GLU A 120 -43.06 19.59 4.75
C GLU A 120 -41.80 19.89 3.91
N GLU A 121 -40.99 20.91 4.25
CA GLU A 121 -39.69 21.17 3.61
C GLU A 121 -38.68 20.02 3.80
N TRP A 122 -38.69 19.33 4.96
CA TRP A 122 -37.87 18.12 5.17
C TRP A 122 -38.39 16.90 4.41
N LYS A 123 -39.72 16.77 4.27
CA LYS A 123 -40.36 15.69 3.55
C LYS A 123 -40.08 15.80 2.04
N ASP A 124 -40.18 16.98 1.48
CA ASP A 124 -39.91 17.22 0.06
C ASP A 124 -38.42 17.04 -0.28
N MET A 125 -37.49 17.39 0.63
CA MET A 125 -36.06 17.03 0.48
C MET A 125 -35.82 15.52 0.50
N LEU A 126 -36.56 14.76 1.30
CA LEU A 126 -36.45 13.30 1.37
C LEU A 126 -37.09 12.60 0.16
N GLU A 127 -38.15 13.17 -0.42
CA GLU A 127 -38.78 12.67 -1.65
C GLU A 127 -37.97 13.02 -2.92
N GLN A 128 -37.04 13.99 -2.87
CA GLN A 128 -36.10 14.30 -3.96
C GLN A 128 -34.88 13.36 -4.01
N ILE A 129 -34.59 12.58 -2.96
CA ILE A 129 -33.58 11.53 -3.02
C ILE A 129 -34.24 10.28 -3.62
N ASP A 130 -33.75 9.85 -4.80
CA ASP A 130 -34.38 8.91 -5.77
C ASP A 130 -34.46 7.44 -5.28
N PHE A 131 -34.89 7.23 -4.03
CA PHE A 131 -34.88 5.97 -3.29
C PHE A 131 -35.79 4.91 -3.95
N GLY A 132 -36.94 5.33 -4.49
CA GLY A 132 -37.87 4.45 -5.20
C GLY A 132 -37.33 3.89 -6.52
N LYS A 133 -36.34 4.57 -7.13
CA LYS A 133 -35.68 4.12 -8.35
C LYS A 133 -34.54 3.17 -8.03
N LEU A 134 -33.72 3.48 -7.02
CA LEU A 134 -32.73 2.55 -6.46
C LEU A 134 -33.35 1.24 -5.92
N GLU A 135 -34.55 1.31 -5.35
CA GLU A 135 -35.28 0.13 -4.87
C GLU A 135 -35.89 -0.68 -6.02
N LYS A 136 -36.39 -0.02 -7.08
CA LYS A 136 -36.79 -0.70 -8.33
C LYS A 136 -35.60 -1.39 -9.01
N GLU A 137 -34.48 -0.70 -9.19
CA GLU A 137 -33.26 -1.27 -9.78
C GLU A 137 -32.73 -2.45 -8.96
N ASN A 138 -32.72 -2.37 -7.62
CA ASN A 138 -32.38 -3.53 -6.78
C ASN A 138 -33.35 -4.70 -6.96
N LYS A 139 -34.64 -4.44 -7.19
CA LYS A 139 -35.67 -5.47 -7.37
C LYS A 139 -35.60 -6.13 -8.74
N GLU A 140 -35.22 -5.37 -9.78
CA GLU A 140 -34.92 -5.88 -11.12
C GLU A 140 -33.61 -6.68 -11.13
N LEU A 141 -32.52 -6.16 -10.54
CA LEU A 141 -31.25 -6.86 -10.40
C LEU A 141 -31.42 -8.18 -9.62
N ARG A 142 -32.25 -8.22 -8.57
CA ARG A 142 -32.60 -9.47 -7.88
C ARG A 142 -33.35 -10.45 -8.77
N LYS A 143 -34.27 -10.01 -9.65
CA LYS A 143 -34.91 -10.89 -10.65
C LYS A 143 -33.91 -11.42 -11.68
N VAL A 144 -32.99 -10.59 -12.17
CA VAL A 144 -31.95 -10.99 -13.15
C VAL A 144 -30.95 -11.98 -12.55
N VAL A 145 -30.65 -11.87 -11.25
CA VAL A 145 -29.83 -12.86 -10.52
C VAL A 145 -30.60 -14.16 -10.29
N LEU A 146 -31.86 -14.09 -9.82
CA LEU A 146 -32.68 -15.30 -9.56
C LEU A 146 -33.06 -16.08 -10.83
N GLN A 147 -33.18 -15.43 -12.00
CA GLN A 147 -33.45 -16.13 -13.26
C GLN A 147 -32.24 -16.85 -13.87
N LYS A 148 -31.03 -16.69 -13.32
CA LYS A 148 -29.82 -17.40 -13.81
C LYS A 148 -29.55 -18.75 -13.17
N ASP A 149 -30.12 -19.04 -11.99
CA ASP A 149 -29.86 -20.29 -11.26
C ASP A 149 -30.88 -21.41 -11.54
N ASP A 150 -32.00 -21.12 -12.21
CA ASP A 150 -33.13 -22.06 -12.39
C ASP A 150 -33.12 -22.85 -13.72
N LYS A 151 -32.00 -22.85 -14.45
CA LYS A 151 -31.74 -23.81 -15.55
C LYS A 151 -30.63 -24.78 -15.16
N GLY A 152 -30.99 -25.68 -14.25
CA GLY A 152 -30.20 -26.85 -13.90
C GLY A 152 -30.01 -27.81 -15.07
N ILE A 153 -29.02 -27.53 -15.92
CA ILE A 153 -28.36 -28.59 -16.69
C ILE A 153 -27.35 -29.21 -15.74
N HIS A 154 -27.56 -30.49 -15.38
CA HIS A 154 -26.53 -31.29 -14.75
C HIS A 154 -25.32 -31.39 -15.70
N GLN A 155 -24.38 -30.46 -15.56
CA GLN A 155 -22.99 -30.73 -15.95
C GLN A 155 -22.49 -31.86 -15.06
N ARG A 156 -22.70 -33.10 -15.53
CA ARG A 156 -21.88 -34.24 -15.14
C ARG A 156 -20.44 -33.74 -15.22
N LYS A 157 -19.72 -33.79 -14.10
CA LYS A 157 -18.27 -33.57 -14.10
C LYS A 157 -17.66 -34.67 -14.96
N VAL A 158 -17.57 -34.42 -16.27
CA VAL A 158 -16.66 -35.13 -17.15
C VAL A 158 -15.31 -35.01 -16.48
N LYS A 159 -14.71 -36.15 -16.13
CA LYS A 159 -13.34 -36.15 -15.64
C LYS A 159 -12.49 -35.64 -16.79
N LYS A 160 -12.16 -34.33 -16.79
CA LYS A 160 -11.19 -33.76 -17.73
C LYS A 160 -9.99 -34.70 -17.73
N SER A 161 -9.51 -35.10 -18.90
CA SER A 161 -8.32 -35.95 -18.95
C SER A 161 -7.15 -35.17 -18.33
N LEU A 162 -6.12 -35.87 -17.84
CA LEU A 162 -4.91 -35.18 -17.38
C LEU A 162 -4.35 -34.29 -18.49
N ILE A 163 -4.43 -34.75 -19.74
CA ILE A 163 -4.06 -34.01 -20.95
C ILE A 163 -4.83 -32.69 -21.04
N ASP A 164 -6.17 -32.70 -20.92
CA ASP A 164 -6.99 -31.48 -20.97
C ASP A 164 -6.66 -30.49 -19.86
N LEU A 165 -6.31 -30.99 -18.67
CA LEU A 165 -5.97 -30.12 -17.55
C LEU A 165 -4.56 -29.51 -17.68
N TYR A 166 -3.58 -30.30 -18.13
CA TYR A 166 -2.28 -29.75 -18.52
C TYR A 166 -2.42 -28.79 -19.70
N SER A 167 -3.39 -28.99 -20.60
CA SER A 167 -3.67 -28.08 -21.71
C SER A 167 -4.22 -26.74 -21.22
N GLU A 168 -5.18 -26.75 -20.29
CA GLU A 168 -5.71 -25.55 -19.64
C GLU A 168 -4.61 -24.78 -18.89
N VAL A 169 -3.64 -25.50 -18.28
CA VAL A 169 -2.43 -24.90 -17.68
C VAL A 169 -1.49 -24.33 -18.75
N LEU A 170 -1.25 -25.03 -19.86
CA LEU A 170 -0.41 -24.56 -20.97
C LEU A 170 -1.00 -23.31 -21.65
N ASP A 171 -2.31 -23.23 -21.82
CA ASP A 171 -3.00 -22.05 -22.36
C ASP A 171 -2.84 -20.85 -21.41
N ILE A 172 -3.10 -21.03 -20.11
CA ILE A 172 -2.91 -19.99 -19.09
C ILE A 172 -1.45 -19.52 -19.02
N LEU A 173 -0.49 -20.44 -19.07
CA LEU A 173 0.94 -20.11 -19.07
C LEU A 173 1.38 -19.43 -20.38
N SER A 174 0.83 -19.82 -21.53
CA SER A 174 1.07 -19.18 -22.83
C SER A 174 0.53 -17.74 -22.91
N ASP A 175 -0.46 -17.40 -22.10
CA ASP A 175 -0.93 -16.02 -21.91
C ASP A 175 -0.13 -15.26 -20.85
N TYR A 176 0.40 -15.94 -19.83
CA TYR A 176 1.31 -15.34 -18.85
C TYR A 176 2.70 -15.03 -19.45
N ASP A 177 3.21 -15.92 -20.30
CA ASP A 177 4.47 -15.80 -21.06
C ASP A 177 4.48 -14.53 -21.93
N ALA A 178 3.32 -14.14 -22.48
CA ALA A 178 3.17 -12.94 -23.30
C ALA A 178 3.39 -11.64 -22.51
N ASN A 179 3.19 -11.65 -21.19
CA ASN A 179 3.30 -10.46 -20.34
C ASN A 179 4.64 -10.33 -19.60
N TYR A 180 5.35 -11.45 -19.34
CA TYR A 180 6.56 -11.47 -18.51
C TYR A 180 7.82 -12.00 -19.20
N ASN A 181 7.75 -12.33 -20.50
CA ASN A 181 8.90 -12.76 -21.31
C ASN A 181 9.61 -14.02 -20.78
N THR A 182 8.89 -14.87 -20.04
CA THR A 182 9.35 -16.13 -19.42
C THR A 182 9.45 -17.30 -20.42
N GLN A 183 9.81 -16.99 -21.68
CA GLN A 183 9.48 -17.79 -22.87
C GLN A 183 10.04 -19.23 -22.90
N ASP A 184 10.91 -19.62 -21.95
CA ASP A 184 11.77 -20.80 -22.06
C ASP A 184 11.35 -22.03 -21.24
N HIS A 185 10.35 -21.94 -20.35
CA HIS A 185 10.03 -23.04 -19.42
C HIS A 185 9.07 -24.11 -19.96
N LEU A 186 8.30 -23.78 -20.99
CA LEU A 186 7.35 -24.71 -21.61
C LEU A 186 7.99 -25.48 -22.78
N PRO A 187 7.86 -26.82 -22.83
CA PRO A 187 8.35 -27.61 -23.94
C PRO A 187 7.71 -27.23 -25.28
N ARG A 188 8.51 -27.31 -26.35
CA ARG A 188 8.11 -27.01 -27.74
C ARG A 188 8.89 -27.93 -28.69
N VAL A 189 8.29 -28.27 -29.83
CA VAL A 189 8.97 -29.03 -30.90
C VAL A 189 9.46 -28.04 -31.96
N VAL A 190 10.77 -27.95 -32.12
CA VAL A 190 11.44 -27.06 -33.06
C VAL A 190 11.81 -27.84 -34.31
N VAL A 191 11.30 -27.43 -35.46
CA VAL A 191 11.50 -28.12 -36.74
C VAL A 191 12.69 -27.51 -37.48
N VAL A 192 13.72 -28.32 -37.76
CA VAL A 192 14.98 -27.87 -38.37
C VAL A 192 15.39 -28.83 -39.48
N GLY A 193 16.01 -28.31 -40.54
CA GLY A 193 16.36 -29.06 -41.73
C GLY A 193 16.81 -28.15 -42.87
N ASP A 194 17.52 -28.69 -43.85
CA ASP A 194 17.97 -27.92 -45.01
C ASP A 194 16.78 -27.36 -45.83
N GLN A 195 17.02 -26.33 -46.63
CA GLN A 195 16.04 -25.85 -47.60
C GLN A 195 15.59 -27.02 -48.52
N SER A 196 14.29 -27.09 -48.81
CA SER A 196 13.67 -28.15 -49.63
C SER A 196 13.70 -29.59 -49.07
N ALA A 197 14.21 -29.82 -47.86
CA ALA A 197 14.19 -31.14 -47.17
C ALA A 197 12.80 -31.62 -46.71
N GLY A 198 11.73 -30.89 -47.04
CA GLY A 198 10.34 -31.30 -46.73
C GLY A 198 9.78 -30.86 -45.38
N LYS A 199 10.49 -30.01 -44.60
CA LYS A 199 10.04 -29.52 -43.28
C LYS A 199 8.56 -29.15 -43.20
N THR A 200 8.17 -28.18 -44.03
CA THR A 200 6.82 -27.64 -44.08
C THR A 200 5.80 -28.71 -44.50
N SER A 201 6.16 -29.61 -45.43
CA SER A 201 5.30 -30.75 -45.81
C SER A 201 5.10 -31.75 -44.66
N VAL A 202 6.11 -32.02 -43.83
CA VAL A 202 5.97 -32.85 -42.62
C VAL A 202 5.06 -32.16 -41.60
N LEU A 203 5.20 -30.85 -41.41
CA LEU A 203 4.33 -30.08 -40.50
C LEU A 203 2.87 -30.07 -40.97
N GLU A 204 2.61 -29.87 -42.27
CA GLU A 204 1.27 -29.98 -42.87
C GLU A 204 0.63 -31.35 -42.64
N MET A 205 1.42 -32.43 -42.74
CA MET A 205 0.93 -33.78 -42.47
C MET A 205 0.61 -34.03 -40.99
N ILE A 206 1.39 -33.44 -40.06
CA ILE A 206 1.11 -33.52 -38.61
C ILE A 206 -0.11 -32.66 -38.23
N ALA A 207 -0.23 -31.45 -38.81
CA ALA A 207 -1.40 -30.55 -38.67
C ALA A 207 -2.64 -31.03 -39.45
N GLN A 208 -2.46 -32.06 -40.28
CA GLN A 208 -3.43 -32.65 -41.21
C GLN A 208 -4.03 -31.67 -42.23
N ALA A 209 -3.39 -30.52 -42.48
CA ALA A 209 -3.90 -29.48 -43.39
C ALA A 209 -2.76 -28.76 -44.13
N ARG A 210 -3.02 -28.42 -45.41
CA ARG A 210 -2.10 -27.68 -46.30
C ARG A 210 -2.12 -26.17 -45.99
N ILE A 211 -1.63 -25.78 -44.82
CA ILE A 211 -1.77 -24.42 -44.30
C ILE A 211 -0.70 -23.43 -44.80
N PHE A 212 0.43 -23.87 -45.35
CA PHE A 212 1.53 -22.97 -45.71
C PHE A 212 1.51 -22.56 -47.19
N PRO A 213 2.02 -21.35 -47.54
CA PRO A 213 2.20 -20.96 -48.93
C PRO A 213 3.26 -21.84 -49.62
N ARG A 214 3.03 -22.09 -50.92
CA ARG A 214 3.91 -22.90 -51.78
C ARG A 214 4.23 -22.11 -53.05
N GLY A 215 5.50 -22.12 -53.44
CA GLY A 215 5.96 -21.51 -54.69
C GLY A 215 7.19 -22.20 -55.24
N SER A 216 7.29 -22.28 -56.57
CA SER A 216 8.40 -22.92 -57.27
C SER A 216 9.63 -22.02 -57.30
N GLY A 217 10.69 -22.42 -56.58
CA GLY A 217 12.01 -21.78 -56.66
C GLY A 217 12.24 -20.57 -55.74
N GLU A 218 11.21 -20.06 -55.04
CA GLU A 218 11.33 -18.94 -54.10
C GLU A 218 11.29 -19.43 -52.63
N MET A 219 12.01 -18.72 -51.75
CA MET A 219 12.00 -19.00 -50.30
C MET A 219 10.67 -18.55 -49.67
N MET A 220 9.87 -19.54 -49.26
CA MET A 220 8.55 -19.36 -48.63
C MET A 220 8.65 -19.00 -47.13
N THR A 221 9.24 -19.87 -46.29
CA THR A 221 9.33 -19.66 -44.84
C THR A 221 10.41 -18.63 -44.47
N ARG A 222 10.05 -17.34 -44.46
CA ARG A 222 10.97 -16.21 -44.12
C ARG A 222 11.01 -15.84 -42.65
N SER A 223 10.08 -16.36 -41.84
CA SER A 223 9.95 -16.03 -40.42
C SER A 223 9.51 -17.28 -39.66
N PRO A 224 9.93 -17.50 -38.41
CA PRO A 224 9.47 -18.63 -37.61
C PRO A 224 7.95 -18.67 -37.44
N VAL A 225 7.34 -19.84 -37.57
CA VAL A 225 5.89 -20.03 -37.38
C VAL A 225 5.63 -20.99 -36.24
N LYS A 226 5.09 -20.47 -35.13
CA LYS A 226 4.61 -21.25 -33.99
C LYS A 226 3.20 -21.73 -34.27
N VAL A 227 3.03 -23.04 -34.47
CA VAL A 227 1.73 -23.69 -34.67
C VAL A 227 1.37 -24.49 -33.42
N THR A 228 0.36 -24.02 -32.68
CA THR A 228 -0.24 -24.75 -31.57
C THR A 228 -1.31 -25.68 -32.11
N LEU A 229 -1.06 -27.00 -32.07
CA LEU A 229 -2.01 -28.03 -32.48
C LEU A 229 -2.88 -28.46 -31.30
N SER A 230 -4.15 -28.73 -31.53
CA SER A 230 -5.06 -29.26 -30.51
C SER A 230 -6.21 -30.09 -31.09
N GLU A 231 -6.72 -31.03 -30.30
CA GLU A 231 -7.92 -31.77 -30.66
C GLU A 231 -9.16 -30.87 -30.58
N GLY A 232 -10.06 -30.98 -31.57
CA GLY A 232 -11.32 -30.25 -31.63
C GLY A 232 -12.35 -30.90 -32.56
N PRO A 233 -13.65 -30.56 -32.45
CA PRO A 233 -14.71 -31.17 -33.25
C PRO A 233 -14.75 -30.69 -34.71
N HIS A 234 -14.15 -29.52 -34.99
CA HIS A 234 -14.06 -28.91 -36.32
C HIS A 234 -12.59 -28.64 -36.65
N HIS A 235 -12.23 -28.76 -37.92
CA HIS A 235 -10.87 -28.53 -38.40
C HIS A 235 -10.71 -27.06 -38.78
N VAL A 236 -10.20 -26.25 -37.85
CA VAL A 236 -10.16 -24.78 -37.98
C VAL A 236 -8.81 -24.20 -37.58
N ALA A 237 -8.44 -23.07 -38.18
CA ALA A 237 -7.25 -22.30 -37.83
C ALA A 237 -7.60 -20.89 -37.34
N LEU A 238 -6.80 -20.35 -36.41
CA LEU A 238 -6.99 -19.05 -35.76
C LEU A 238 -5.63 -18.42 -35.44
N PHE A 239 -5.42 -17.13 -35.74
CA PHE A 239 -4.22 -16.40 -35.32
C PHE A 239 -4.37 -15.87 -33.89
N LYS A 240 -3.28 -15.77 -33.11
CA LYS A 240 -3.37 -15.27 -31.72
C LYS A 240 -3.97 -13.84 -31.63
N ASP A 241 -3.72 -13.01 -32.64
CA ASP A 241 -4.09 -11.59 -32.66
C ASP A 241 -5.37 -11.27 -33.45
N SER A 242 -6.10 -12.29 -33.93
CA SER A 242 -7.32 -12.12 -34.73
C SER A 242 -8.40 -13.10 -34.30
N GLY A 243 -9.64 -12.63 -34.13
CA GLY A 243 -10.80 -13.48 -33.84
C GLY A 243 -11.38 -14.21 -35.06
N ARG A 244 -10.77 -14.10 -36.25
CA ARG A 244 -11.25 -14.79 -37.47
C ARG A 244 -10.80 -16.26 -37.46
N GLU A 245 -11.77 -17.16 -37.36
CA GLU A 245 -11.59 -18.58 -37.64
C GLU A 245 -11.59 -18.83 -39.16
N PHE A 246 -10.73 -19.74 -39.61
CA PHE A 246 -10.64 -20.23 -41.00
C PHE A 246 -10.99 -21.72 -40.99
N ASP A 247 -11.94 -22.14 -41.83
CA ASP A 247 -12.34 -23.54 -41.96
C ASP A 247 -11.39 -24.29 -42.90
N LEU A 248 -10.62 -25.24 -42.36
CA LEU A 248 -9.60 -25.96 -43.10
C LEU A 248 -10.17 -27.03 -44.04
N THR A 249 -11.48 -27.31 -43.95
CA THR A 249 -12.18 -28.21 -44.88
C THR A 249 -12.59 -27.52 -46.18
N LYS A 250 -12.55 -26.18 -46.23
CA LYS A 250 -12.90 -25.38 -47.40
C LYS A 250 -11.65 -24.84 -48.08
N GLU A 251 -11.45 -25.15 -49.36
CA GLU A 251 -10.26 -24.68 -50.10
C GLU A 251 -10.22 -23.15 -50.21
N GLU A 252 -11.36 -22.45 -50.20
CA GLU A 252 -11.44 -20.98 -50.20
C GLU A 252 -10.82 -20.36 -48.93
N ASP A 253 -11.22 -20.85 -47.74
CA ASP A 253 -10.68 -20.40 -46.45
C ASP A 253 -9.23 -20.87 -46.27
N LEU A 254 -8.87 -22.05 -46.78
CA LEU A 254 -7.51 -22.57 -46.74
C LEU A 254 -6.57 -21.74 -47.65
N ALA A 255 -7.01 -21.33 -48.83
CA ALA A 255 -6.28 -20.42 -49.71
C ALA A 255 -6.15 -19.02 -49.08
N ALA A 256 -7.22 -18.50 -48.47
CA ALA A 256 -7.18 -17.24 -47.73
C ALA A 256 -6.20 -17.29 -46.54
N LEU A 257 -6.14 -18.41 -45.81
CA LEU A 257 -5.18 -18.63 -44.72
C LEU A 257 -3.73 -18.64 -45.22
N ARG A 258 -3.43 -19.36 -46.32
CA ARG A 258 -2.09 -19.37 -46.93
C ARG A 258 -1.64 -17.96 -47.31
N HIS A 259 -2.53 -17.18 -47.93
CA HIS A 259 -2.24 -15.81 -48.33
C HIS A 259 -2.02 -14.88 -47.13
N GLU A 260 -2.83 -14.98 -46.09
CA GLU A 260 -2.65 -14.23 -44.83
C GLU A 260 -1.33 -14.57 -44.12
N ILE A 261 -0.92 -15.86 -44.10
CA ILE A 261 0.39 -16.28 -43.59
C ILE A 261 1.52 -15.66 -44.40
N GLU A 262 1.43 -15.70 -45.74
CA GLU A 262 2.43 -15.11 -46.62
C GLU A 262 2.55 -13.59 -46.44
N LEU A 263 1.43 -12.87 -46.33
CA LEU A 263 1.39 -11.44 -46.06
C LEU A 263 2.05 -11.10 -44.72
N ARG A 264 1.77 -11.87 -43.66
CA ARG A 264 2.41 -11.71 -42.33
C ARG A 264 3.91 -11.97 -42.39
N MET A 265 4.35 -13.02 -43.08
CA MET A 265 5.78 -13.29 -43.29
C MET A 265 6.46 -12.11 -44.00
N ARG A 266 5.90 -11.64 -45.13
CA ARG A 266 6.43 -10.49 -45.88
C ARG A 266 6.48 -9.22 -45.02
N LYS A 267 5.46 -8.96 -44.20
CA LYS A 267 5.37 -7.78 -43.32
C LYS A 267 6.38 -7.80 -42.15
N SER A 268 6.72 -8.98 -41.64
CA SER A 268 7.66 -9.12 -40.51
C SER A 268 9.14 -8.96 -40.89
N VAL A 269 9.47 -8.96 -42.19
CA VAL A 269 10.84 -8.77 -42.70
C VAL A 269 11.13 -7.28 -42.86
N LYS A 270 12.25 -6.82 -42.29
CA LYS A 270 12.70 -5.42 -42.37
C LYS A 270 13.27 -5.10 -43.74
N GLU A 271 13.23 -3.84 -44.13
CA GLU A 271 13.85 -3.36 -45.38
C GLU A 271 15.33 -3.78 -45.46
N GLY A 272 15.73 -4.34 -46.61
CA GLY A 272 17.09 -4.85 -46.84
C GLY A 272 17.38 -6.25 -46.28
N GLN A 273 16.51 -6.85 -45.47
CA GLN A 273 16.66 -8.23 -44.98
C GLN A 273 15.80 -9.21 -45.80
N THR A 274 16.13 -10.51 -45.72
CA THR A 274 15.36 -11.59 -46.38
C THR A 274 14.59 -12.47 -45.38
N VAL A 275 15.02 -12.50 -44.11
CA VAL A 275 14.51 -13.36 -43.05
C VAL A 275 14.29 -12.53 -41.78
N SER A 276 13.24 -12.83 -41.02
CA SER A 276 12.94 -12.18 -39.74
C SER A 276 13.06 -13.16 -38.57
N SER A 277 13.39 -12.64 -37.39
CA SER A 277 13.32 -13.37 -36.11
C SER A 277 11.95 -13.28 -35.43
N GLU A 278 11.03 -12.45 -35.94
CA GLU A 278 9.67 -12.29 -35.40
C GLU A 278 8.82 -13.54 -35.65
N THR A 279 8.13 -14.03 -34.61
CA THR A 279 7.36 -15.27 -34.67
C THR A 279 5.89 -15.04 -35.02
N ILE A 280 5.40 -15.72 -36.05
CA ILE A 280 3.96 -15.76 -36.35
C ILE A 280 3.32 -16.86 -35.50
N SER A 281 2.28 -16.53 -34.72
CA SER A 281 1.57 -17.50 -33.86
C SER A 281 0.20 -17.89 -34.43
N LEU A 282 0.05 -19.18 -34.71
CA LEU A 282 -1.16 -19.81 -35.25
C LEU A 282 -1.64 -20.93 -34.31
N SER A 283 -2.96 -21.05 -34.14
CA SER A 283 -3.62 -22.16 -33.45
C SER A 283 -4.42 -22.96 -34.47
N VAL A 284 -4.25 -24.28 -34.49
CA VAL A 284 -5.00 -25.21 -35.33
C VAL A 284 -5.70 -26.22 -34.45
N LYS A 285 -7.00 -26.39 -34.66
CA LYS A 285 -7.86 -27.36 -33.97
C LYS A 285 -8.40 -28.34 -34.98
N GLY A 286 -8.52 -29.63 -34.64
CA GLY A 286 -9.13 -30.61 -35.55
C GLY A 286 -9.29 -32.01 -34.95
N PRO A 287 -10.13 -32.86 -35.56
CA PRO A 287 -10.41 -34.19 -35.05
C PRO A 287 -9.18 -35.11 -35.21
N GLY A 288 -8.82 -35.83 -34.15
CA GLY A 288 -7.68 -36.76 -34.17
C GLY A 288 -6.31 -36.09 -34.28
N ILE A 289 -6.21 -34.77 -34.13
CA ILE A 289 -4.93 -34.05 -34.08
C ILE A 289 -4.34 -34.16 -32.67
N GLN A 290 -3.10 -34.66 -32.59
CA GLN A 290 -2.35 -34.73 -31.35
C GLN A 290 -1.99 -33.32 -30.85
N ARG A 291 -2.30 -33.02 -29.58
CA ARG A 291 -2.06 -31.69 -29.00
C ARG A 291 -0.58 -31.51 -28.67
N MET A 292 0.08 -30.57 -29.37
CA MET A 292 1.49 -30.22 -29.21
C MET A 292 1.77 -28.82 -29.78
N VAL A 293 2.93 -28.23 -29.45
CA VAL A 293 3.37 -26.95 -30.01
C VAL A 293 4.55 -27.17 -30.94
N LEU A 294 4.35 -26.90 -32.23
CA LEU A 294 5.37 -26.97 -33.27
C LEU A 294 5.89 -25.57 -33.60
N VAL A 295 7.17 -25.45 -33.98
CA VAL A 295 7.78 -24.22 -34.48
C VAL A 295 8.50 -24.53 -35.80
N ASP A 296 7.95 -24.12 -36.94
CA ASP A 296 8.65 -24.18 -38.23
C ASP A 296 9.70 -23.09 -38.29
N LEU A 297 10.93 -23.45 -38.66
CA LEU A 297 12.03 -22.51 -38.85
C LEU A 297 12.41 -22.38 -40.33
N PRO A 298 12.89 -21.18 -40.75
CA PRO A 298 13.54 -21.00 -42.05
C PRO A 298 14.58 -22.10 -42.31
N GLY A 299 14.57 -22.65 -43.52
CA GLY A 299 15.47 -23.75 -43.87
C GLY A 299 16.93 -23.32 -43.96
N VAL A 300 17.84 -24.15 -43.45
CA VAL A 300 19.28 -23.89 -43.53
C VAL A 300 19.72 -23.88 -45.00
N ILE A 301 20.48 -22.86 -45.39
CA ILE A 301 21.01 -22.67 -46.75
C ILE A 301 22.54 -22.77 -46.75
N SER A 302 23.09 -23.45 -47.75
CA SER A 302 24.54 -23.54 -47.95
C SER A 302 25.10 -22.32 -48.69
N THR A 303 24.35 -21.80 -49.67
CA THR A 303 24.72 -20.70 -50.58
C THR A 303 23.58 -19.68 -50.70
N VAL A 304 23.92 -18.40 -50.85
CA VAL A 304 22.98 -17.28 -51.03
C VAL A 304 22.71 -17.06 -52.53
N THR A 305 21.46 -16.81 -52.94
CA THR A 305 21.10 -16.55 -54.35
C THR A 305 21.05 -15.03 -54.65
N THR A 306 21.00 -14.67 -55.95
CA THR A 306 21.11 -13.30 -56.47
C THR A 306 19.97 -12.33 -56.11
N GLY A 307 19.08 -12.69 -55.19
CA GLY A 307 18.03 -11.81 -54.64
C GLY A 307 17.90 -11.87 -53.10
N MET A 308 18.85 -12.49 -52.40
CA MET A 308 18.85 -12.63 -50.94
C MET A 308 19.96 -11.76 -50.32
N ALA A 309 19.72 -11.25 -49.11
CA ALA A 309 20.71 -10.47 -48.37
C ALA A 309 21.93 -11.32 -47.98
N SER A 310 23.14 -10.75 -47.98
CA SER A 310 24.39 -11.49 -47.77
C SER A 310 24.49 -12.13 -46.37
N ASP A 311 23.85 -11.54 -45.37
CA ASP A 311 23.76 -12.01 -43.98
C ASP A 311 22.74 -13.14 -43.77
N THR A 312 21.88 -13.43 -44.76
CA THR A 312 20.71 -14.32 -44.59
C THR A 312 21.10 -15.71 -44.04
N LYS A 313 22.24 -16.25 -44.48
CA LYS A 313 22.75 -17.56 -44.00
C LYS A 313 23.06 -17.55 -42.51
N GLU A 314 23.70 -16.49 -42.03
CA GLU A 314 24.09 -16.32 -40.62
C GLU A 314 22.86 -16.02 -39.75
N THR A 315 21.95 -15.18 -40.26
CA THR A 315 20.66 -14.88 -39.62
C THR A 315 19.83 -16.15 -39.42
N ILE A 316 19.65 -16.99 -40.44
CA ILE A 316 18.96 -18.30 -40.30
C ILE A 316 19.65 -19.18 -39.25
N PHE A 317 20.98 -19.29 -39.31
CA PHE A 317 21.75 -20.13 -38.37
C PHE A 317 21.61 -19.65 -36.91
N SER A 318 21.62 -18.33 -36.69
CA SER A 318 21.41 -17.74 -35.35
C SER A 318 20.00 -17.98 -34.81
N ILE A 319 18.97 -17.86 -35.66
CA ILE A 319 17.57 -18.17 -35.30
C ILE A 319 17.45 -19.65 -34.92
N SER A 320 17.92 -20.57 -35.79
CA SER A 320 17.90 -22.01 -35.51
C SER A 320 18.64 -22.37 -34.22
N LYS A 321 19.82 -21.77 -33.99
CA LYS A 321 20.59 -21.96 -32.78
C LYS A 321 19.85 -21.47 -31.53
N ALA A 322 19.23 -20.29 -31.56
CA ALA A 322 18.49 -19.74 -30.42
C ALA A 322 17.34 -20.67 -30.00
N TYR A 323 16.53 -21.16 -30.95
CA TYR A 323 15.45 -22.10 -30.65
C TYR A 323 15.93 -23.46 -30.16
N MET A 324 17.05 -23.97 -30.67
CA MET A 324 17.62 -25.25 -30.23
C MET A 324 18.38 -25.18 -28.90
N GLN A 325 18.89 -24.00 -28.50
CA GLN A 325 19.61 -23.81 -27.24
C GLN A 325 18.72 -24.02 -26.01
N ASN A 326 17.41 -23.76 -26.10
CA ASN A 326 16.48 -24.01 -25.01
C ASN A 326 16.46 -25.53 -24.67
N PRO A 327 16.73 -25.94 -23.41
CA PRO A 327 16.78 -27.35 -23.02
C PRO A 327 15.41 -28.07 -23.09
N ASN A 328 14.31 -27.32 -23.02
CA ASN A 328 12.94 -27.81 -23.16
C ASN A 328 12.49 -27.88 -24.64
N ALA A 329 13.35 -27.53 -25.60
CA ALA A 329 13.07 -27.72 -27.02
C ALA A 329 13.37 -29.17 -27.45
N ILE A 330 12.36 -29.85 -27.98
CA ILE A 330 12.50 -31.10 -28.74
C ILE A 330 12.90 -30.73 -30.17
N ILE A 331 14.01 -31.26 -30.66
CA ILE A 331 14.56 -30.95 -31.98
C ILE A 331 14.03 -31.98 -32.98
N LEU A 332 13.20 -31.56 -33.92
CA LEU A 332 12.74 -32.39 -35.04
C LEU A 332 13.64 -32.12 -36.25
N CYS A 333 14.65 -32.97 -36.44
CA CYS A 333 15.65 -32.87 -37.50
C CYS A 333 15.14 -33.57 -38.77
N ILE A 334 14.87 -32.80 -39.82
CA ILE A 334 14.28 -33.27 -41.08
C ILE A 334 15.31 -33.21 -42.21
N GLN A 335 15.53 -34.36 -42.85
CA GLN A 335 16.53 -34.54 -43.91
C GLN A 335 15.92 -35.19 -45.16
N ASP A 336 16.41 -34.80 -46.34
CA ASP A 336 16.03 -35.38 -47.63
C ASP A 336 16.75 -36.71 -47.87
N GLY A 337 16.01 -37.80 -48.09
CA GLY A 337 16.59 -39.11 -48.40
C GLY A 337 17.05 -39.28 -49.85
N SER A 338 16.65 -38.37 -50.75
CA SER A 338 17.05 -38.40 -52.16
C SER A 338 18.38 -37.69 -52.45
N VAL A 339 18.98 -37.04 -51.43
CA VAL A 339 20.22 -36.26 -51.51
C VAL A 339 21.28 -36.87 -50.59
N ASP A 340 22.57 -36.76 -50.97
CA ASP A 340 23.70 -37.23 -50.16
C ASP A 340 23.66 -36.68 -48.74
N ALA A 341 23.80 -37.58 -47.78
CA ALA A 341 23.54 -37.31 -46.39
C ALA A 341 24.62 -36.40 -45.77
N GLU A 342 25.87 -36.51 -46.23
CA GLU A 342 27.02 -35.71 -45.79
C GLU A 342 27.01 -34.26 -46.30
N ARG A 343 26.10 -33.90 -47.22
CA ARG A 343 25.96 -32.51 -47.69
C ARG A 343 25.12 -31.64 -46.75
N SER A 344 24.46 -32.26 -45.78
CA SER A 344 23.59 -31.55 -44.83
C SER A 344 24.41 -30.85 -43.75
N ILE A 345 24.20 -29.54 -43.60
CA ILE A 345 24.84 -28.74 -42.53
C ILE A 345 24.05 -28.88 -41.22
N VAL A 346 22.78 -29.30 -41.30
CA VAL A 346 21.88 -29.33 -40.14
C VAL A 346 22.26 -30.41 -39.13
N THR A 347 22.78 -31.55 -39.58
CA THR A 347 23.13 -32.69 -38.72
C THR A 347 24.26 -32.35 -37.75
N ASP A 348 25.28 -31.64 -38.24
CA ASP A 348 26.38 -31.11 -37.41
C ASP A 348 25.89 -30.05 -36.42
N LEU A 349 25.02 -29.14 -36.84
CA LEU A 349 24.43 -28.13 -35.96
C LEU A 349 23.61 -28.78 -34.83
N VAL A 350 22.77 -29.77 -35.16
CA VAL A 350 21.98 -30.52 -34.17
C VAL A 350 22.90 -31.30 -33.23
N SER A 351 23.95 -31.95 -33.75
CA SER A 351 24.93 -32.68 -32.92
C SER A 351 25.72 -31.78 -31.97
N GLN A 352 25.86 -30.48 -32.26
CA GLN A 352 26.45 -29.50 -31.35
C GLN A 352 25.46 -29.06 -30.25
N MET A 353 24.15 -29.01 -30.53
CA MET A 353 23.10 -28.57 -29.59
C MET A 353 22.54 -29.69 -28.69
N ASP A 354 22.58 -30.94 -29.16
CA ASP A 354 22.21 -32.15 -28.38
C ASP A 354 23.20 -33.31 -28.65
N PRO A 355 24.44 -33.26 -28.12
CA PRO A 355 25.45 -34.31 -28.34
C PRO A 355 25.06 -35.69 -27.78
N GLN A 356 24.03 -35.76 -26.94
CA GLN A 356 23.55 -37.02 -26.34
C GLN A 356 22.31 -37.58 -27.05
N GLY A 357 21.69 -36.83 -27.97
CA GLY A 357 20.47 -37.23 -28.66
C GLY A 357 19.24 -37.40 -27.76
N LYS A 358 19.23 -36.73 -26.60
CA LYS A 358 18.21 -36.93 -25.55
C LYS A 358 16.88 -36.23 -25.82
N ARG A 359 16.85 -35.29 -26.76
CA ARG A 359 15.68 -34.49 -27.11
C ARG A 359 15.54 -34.29 -28.63
N THR A 360 16.28 -35.07 -29.41
CA THR A 360 16.32 -35.00 -30.88
C THR A 360 15.54 -36.18 -31.48
N ILE A 361 14.70 -35.92 -32.48
CA ILE A 361 14.02 -36.91 -33.30
C ILE A 361 14.44 -36.67 -34.76
N PHE A 362 14.88 -37.72 -35.44
CA PHE A 362 15.35 -37.64 -36.83
C PHE A 362 14.27 -38.16 -37.79
N VAL A 363 14.07 -37.44 -38.90
CA VAL A 363 13.06 -37.75 -39.91
C VAL A 363 13.68 -37.69 -41.31
N LEU A 364 13.64 -38.82 -42.01
CA LEU A 364 14.04 -38.95 -43.40
C LEU A 364 12.82 -38.82 -44.31
N THR A 365 12.82 -37.83 -45.21
CA THR A 365 11.73 -37.57 -46.17
C THR A 365 12.10 -38.06 -47.58
N LYS A 366 11.12 -38.07 -48.51
CA LYS A 366 11.30 -38.46 -49.93
C LYS A 366 11.96 -39.84 -50.12
N VAL A 367 11.67 -40.76 -49.20
CA VAL A 367 12.22 -42.12 -49.18
C VAL A 367 11.78 -42.92 -50.42
N ASP A 368 10.63 -42.58 -51.01
CA ASP A 368 10.15 -43.12 -52.27
C ASP A 368 11.04 -42.75 -53.46
N LEU A 369 11.62 -41.55 -53.49
CA LEU A 369 12.58 -41.12 -54.51
C LEU A 369 13.95 -41.78 -54.27
N ALA A 370 14.34 -41.93 -53.00
CA ALA A 370 15.58 -42.63 -52.63
C ALA A 370 15.58 -44.10 -53.10
N GLU A 371 14.46 -44.81 -52.91
CA GLU A 371 14.27 -46.19 -53.36
C GLU A 371 14.25 -46.29 -54.91
N LYS A 372 13.56 -45.37 -55.60
CA LYS A 372 13.51 -45.33 -57.09
C LYS A 372 14.87 -45.03 -57.72
N ASN A 373 15.65 -44.14 -57.13
CA ASN A 373 16.92 -43.66 -57.69
C ASN A 373 18.13 -44.58 -57.40
N LEU A 374 17.90 -45.82 -56.90
CA LEU A 374 18.95 -46.78 -56.53
C LEU A 374 20.00 -46.24 -55.53
N ALA A 375 19.60 -45.33 -54.62
CA ALA A 375 20.41 -45.05 -53.45
C ALA A 375 20.58 -46.37 -52.67
N SER A 376 21.82 -46.76 -52.39
CA SER A 376 22.12 -48.11 -51.87
C SER A 376 21.28 -48.41 -50.61
N PRO A 377 20.40 -49.43 -50.59
CA PRO A 377 19.45 -49.65 -49.49
C PRO A 377 20.12 -49.80 -48.11
N SER A 378 21.32 -50.39 -48.09
CA SER A 378 22.21 -50.48 -46.92
C SER A 378 22.57 -49.12 -46.28
N ARG A 379 22.58 -48.03 -47.05
CA ARG A 379 22.91 -46.67 -46.58
C ARG A 379 21.68 -45.97 -45.99
N ILE A 380 20.49 -46.17 -46.57
CA ILE A 380 19.22 -45.77 -45.94
C ILE A 380 19.06 -46.49 -44.59
N GLN A 381 19.37 -47.79 -44.55
CA GLN A 381 19.42 -48.56 -43.32
C GLN A 381 20.44 -47.98 -42.31
N GLN A 382 21.68 -47.66 -42.72
CA GLN A 382 22.67 -47.03 -41.82
C GLN A 382 22.24 -45.66 -41.27
N ILE A 383 21.44 -44.90 -42.02
CA ILE A 383 20.85 -43.63 -41.56
C ILE A 383 19.79 -43.90 -40.49
N VAL A 384 18.84 -44.82 -40.75
CA VAL A 384 17.73 -45.11 -39.82
C VAL A 384 18.16 -45.95 -38.61
N GLU A 385 19.29 -46.66 -38.70
CA GLU A 385 19.97 -47.28 -37.55
C GLU A 385 20.84 -46.29 -36.75
N GLY A 386 20.96 -45.02 -37.19
CA GLY A 386 21.78 -44.02 -36.52
C GLY A 386 23.29 -44.30 -36.54
N LYS A 387 23.76 -45.09 -37.51
CA LYS A 387 25.18 -45.50 -37.65
C LYS A 387 25.98 -44.65 -38.62
N LEU A 388 25.32 -43.98 -39.58
CA LEU A 388 26.01 -43.17 -40.58
C LEU A 388 26.61 -41.87 -39.99
N PHE A 389 25.98 -41.33 -38.94
CA PHE A 389 26.30 -40.02 -38.38
C PHE A 389 26.73 -40.08 -36.91
N PRO A 390 27.56 -39.13 -36.43
CA PRO A 390 27.83 -38.99 -35.00
C PRO A 390 26.61 -38.47 -34.21
N MET A 391 25.65 -37.85 -34.89
CA MET A 391 24.40 -37.33 -34.33
C MET A 391 23.49 -38.47 -33.87
N LYS A 392 23.07 -38.40 -32.61
CA LYS A 392 22.16 -39.35 -31.96
C LYS A 392 20.76 -38.77 -31.87
N ALA A 393 19.75 -39.61 -32.02
CA ALA A 393 18.35 -39.24 -31.82
C ALA A 393 17.62 -40.28 -30.94
N LEU A 394 16.56 -39.84 -30.25
CA LEU A 394 15.60 -40.69 -29.54
C LEU A 394 14.90 -41.69 -30.46
N GLY A 395 14.70 -41.30 -31.71
CA GLY A 395 14.06 -42.11 -32.74
C GLY A 395 14.40 -41.61 -34.13
N TYR A 396 14.46 -42.54 -35.07
CA TYR A 396 14.70 -42.31 -36.49
C TYR A 396 13.47 -42.78 -37.26
N PHE A 397 12.87 -41.88 -38.03
CA PHE A 397 11.64 -42.12 -38.78
C PHE A 397 11.84 -41.91 -40.28
N ALA A 398 11.07 -42.64 -41.09
CA ALA A 398 11.03 -42.55 -42.54
C ALA A 398 9.59 -42.21 -42.98
N VAL A 399 9.43 -41.13 -43.75
CA VAL A 399 8.11 -40.60 -44.14
C VAL A 399 8.06 -40.19 -45.62
N VAL A 400 6.86 -40.21 -46.20
CA VAL A 400 6.60 -39.80 -47.59
C VAL A 400 5.46 -38.78 -47.59
N THR A 401 5.78 -37.53 -47.98
CA THR A 401 4.86 -36.38 -47.85
C THR A 401 4.23 -35.97 -49.20
N GLY A 402 3.90 -36.96 -50.04
CA GLY A 402 3.23 -36.78 -51.34
C GLY A 402 4.16 -36.95 -52.54
N LYS A 403 3.61 -36.94 -53.76
CA LYS A 403 4.35 -37.23 -55.02
C LYS A 403 5.06 -36.01 -55.62
N GLY A 404 5.09 -34.89 -54.89
CA GLY A 404 5.64 -33.61 -55.34
C GLY A 404 4.66 -32.69 -56.07
N SER A 405 3.41 -33.11 -56.28
CA SER A 405 2.35 -32.25 -56.84
C SER A 405 1.87 -31.22 -55.81
N SER A 406 1.50 -30.03 -56.28
CA SER A 406 1.03 -28.92 -55.43
C SER A 406 -0.44 -29.03 -55.01
N GLY A 407 -1.26 -29.81 -55.74
CA GLY A 407 -2.71 -29.93 -55.54
C GLY A 407 -3.17 -31.20 -54.81
N GLU A 408 -2.26 -32.02 -54.27
CA GLU A 408 -2.62 -33.25 -53.54
C GLU A 408 -3.19 -32.93 -52.14
N SER A 409 -4.38 -33.49 -51.85
CA SER A 409 -5.00 -33.42 -50.52
C SER A 409 -4.24 -34.28 -49.51
N ILE A 410 -4.38 -33.97 -48.22
CA ILE A 410 -3.68 -34.69 -47.15
C ILE A 410 -4.10 -36.17 -47.09
N GLU A 411 -5.37 -36.48 -47.38
CA GLU A 411 -5.91 -37.83 -47.45
C GLU A 411 -5.19 -38.64 -48.54
N SER A 412 -5.12 -38.10 -49.77
CA SER A 412 -4.45 -38.76 -50.89
C SER A 412 -2.97 -39.05 -50.65
N ILE A 413 -2.34 -38.27 -49.77
CA ILE A 413 -0.94 -38.43 -49.38
C ILE A 413 -0.78 -39.48 -48.28
N LYS A 414 -1.69 -39.52 -47.30
CA LYS A 414 -1.73 -40.61 -46.30
C LYS A 414 -1.94 -41.96 -46.99
N ASP A 415 -2.90 -42.04 -47.90
CA ASP A 415 -3.18 -43.26 -48.68
C ASP A 415 -1.96 -43.68 -49.52
N TYR A 416 -1.26 -42.72 -50.14
CA TYR A 416 -0.02 -42.98 -50.88
C TYR A 416 1.15 -43.40 -49.99
N GLU A 417 1.29 -42.82 -48.79
CA GLU A 417 2.31 -43.20 -47.82
C GLU A 417 2.08 -44.63 -47.31
N GLU A 418 0.84 -45.00 -47.00
CA GLU A 418 0.48 -46.35 -46.56
C GLU A 418 0.70 -47.39 -47.68
N ASP A 419 0.24 -47.14 -48.91
CA ASP A 419 0.49 -48.01 -50.07
C ASP A 419 1.98 -48.17 -50.39
N PHE A 420 2.75 -47.07 -50.34
CA PHE A 420 4.20 -47.09 -50.54
C PHE A 420 4.88 -47.99 -49.50
N PHE A 421 4.64 -47.81 -48.20
CA PHE A 421 5.32 -48.62 -47.19
C PHE A 421 4.87 -50.09 -47.17
N GLN A 422 3.63 -50.41 -47.56
CA GLN A 422 3.18 -51.80 -47.75
C GLN A 422 3.87 -52.52 -48.92
N ASN A 423 4.26 -51.76 -49.96
CA ASN A 423 4.85 -52.29 -51.18
C ASN A 423 6.38 -52.11 -51.32
N SER A 424 6.98 -51.23 -50.51
CA SER A 424 8.41 -50.93 -50.48
C SER A 424 9.26 -52.14 -50.09
N ARG A 425 10.42 -52.29 -50.75
CA ARG A 425 11.43 -53.30 -50.41
C ARG A 425 12.07 -53.00 -49.05
N LEU A 426 12.17 -51.72 -48.68
CA LEU A 426 12.76 -51.27 -47.43
C LEU A 426 12.02 -51.80 -46.19
N LEU A 427 10.70 -52.03 -46.29
CA LEU A 427 9.92 -52.68 -45.23
C LEU A 427 9.96 -54.21 -45.33
N ARG A 428 9.86 -54.77 -46.55
CA ARG A 428 9.81 -56.23 -46.79
C ARG A 428 11.12 -56.94 -46.47
N ASP A 429 12.26 -56.29 -46.76
CA ASP A 429 13.60 -56.80 -46.45
C ASP A 429 14.01 -56.55 -44.98
N GLY A 430 13.09 -55.99 -44.16
CA GLY A 430 13.30 -55.75 -42.72
C GLY A 430 14.25 -54.59 -42.38
N MET A 431 14.66 -53.79 -43.36
CA MET A 431 15.58 -52.65 -43.15
C MET A 431 14.93 -51.51 -42.37
N LEU A 432 13.61 -51.32 -42.51
CA LEU A 432 12.81 -50.38 -41.73
C LEU A 432 11.79 -51.13 -40.87
N LYS A 433 11.66 -50.74 -39.59
CA LYS A 433 10.65 -51.32 -38.69
C LYS A 433 9.31 -50.60 -38.86
N ALA A 434 8.21 -51.34 -38.72
CA ALA A 434 6.84 -50.82 -38.91
C ALA A 434 6.51 -49.57 -38.04
N HIS A 435 7.11 -49.41 -36.86
CA HIS A 435 6.90 -48.24 -36.00
C HIS A 435 7.78 -47.02 -36.37
N GLN A 436 8.79 -47.21 -37.23
CA GLN A 436 9.67 -46.14 -37.72
C GLN A 436 9.18 -45.54 -39.04
N VAL A 437 8.20 -46.15 -39.70
CA VAL A 437 7.61 -45.65 -40.95
C VAL A 437 6.27 -44.95 -40.70
N THR A 438 5.85 -44.14 -41.68
CA THR A 438 4.63 -43.31 -41.69
C THR A 438 4.66 -42.06 -40.80
N THR A 439 4.01 -41.00 -41.30
CA THR A 439 3.85 -39.74 -40.59
C THR A 439 2.92 -39.86 -39.37
N LYS A 440 2.02 -40.85 -39.37
CA LYS A 440 1.15 -41.19 -38.24
C LYS A 440 1.94 -41.65 -37.01
N ASN A 441 2.89 -42.57 -37.20
CA ASN A 441 3.75 -43.05 -36.11
C ASN A 441 4.71 -41.95 -35.63
N LEU A 442 5.24 -41.14 -36.54
CA LEU A 442 6.04 -39.96 -36.21
C LEU A 442 5.26 -38.99 -35.30
N SER A 443 4.03 -38.62 -35.70
CA SER A 443 3.17 -37.70 -34.94
C SER A 443 2.89 -38.22 -33.52
N LEU A 444 2.62 -39.53 -33.38
CA LEU A 444 2.43 -40.16 -32.07
C LEU A 444 3.70 -40.10 -31.21
N ALA A 445 4.86 -40.47 -31.76
CA ALA A 445 6.13 -40.47 -31.01
C ALA A 445 6.59 -39.07 -30.59
N VAL A 446 6.36 -38.05 -31.45
CA VAL A 446 6.59 -36.64 -31.11
C VAL A 446 5.65 -36.19 -29.99
N SER A 447 4.36 -36.57 -30.05
CA SER A 447 3.37 -36.29 -29.00
C SER A 447 3.78 -36.91 -27.67
N ASP A 448 4.16 -38.18 -27.63
CA ASP A 448 4.56 -38.88 -26.41
C ASP A 448 5.82 -38.26 -25.78
N CYS A 449 6.81 -37.89 -26.60
CA CYS A 449 8.01 -37.19 -26.14
C CYS A 449 7.68 -35.79 -25.57
N PHE A 450 6.81 -35.04 -26.26
CA PHE A 450 6.32 -33.74 -25.81
C PHE A 450 5.59 -33.85 -24.46
N TRP A 451 4.62 -34.76 -24.33
CA TRP A 451 3.83 -34.94 -23.11
C TRP A 451 4.64 -35.48 -21.93
N LYS A 452 5.69 -36.28 -22.19
CA LYS A 452 6.65 -36.67 -21.15
C LYS A 452 7.41 -35.45 -20.62
N MET A 453 7.97 -34.63 -21.51
CA MET A 453 8.73 -33.44 -21.13
C MET A 453 7.86 -32.37 -20.44
N VAL A 454 6.61 -32.19 -20.90
CA VAL A 454 5.62 -31.30 -20.26
C VAL A 454 5.34 -31.75 -18.84
N ARG A 455 5.14 -33.06 -18.62
CA ARG A 455 4.89 -33.61 -17.29
C ARG A 455 6.07 -33.37 -16.34
N GLU A 456 7.28 -33.71 -16.78
CA GLU A 456 8.50 -33.54 -15.98
C GLU A 456 8.74 -32.05 -15.63
N SER A 457 8.57 -31.13 -16.58
CA SER A 457 8.71 -29.68 -16.34
C SER A 457 7.64 -29.14 -15.38
N VAL A 458 6.36 -29.50 -15.56
CA VAL A 458 5.27 -29.02 -14.69
C VAL A 458 5.37 -29.61 -13.27
N GLU A 459 5.80 -30.86 -13.13
CA GLU A 459 6.07 -31.47 -11.81
C GLU A 459 7.23 -30.73 -11.09
N GLN A 460 8.33 -30.46 -11.80
CA GLN A 460 9.45 -29.68 -11.26
C GLN A 460 9.05 -28.27 -10.84
N GLN A 461 8.30 -27.54 -11.69
CA GLN A 461 7.80 -26.21 -11.34
C GLN A 461 6.84 -26.27 -10.14
N ALA A 462 5.91 -27.22 -10.11
CA ALA A 462 4.97 -27.37 -9.00
C ALA A 462 5.69 -27.64 -7.67
N ASP A 463 6.78 -28.41 -7.66
CA ASP A 463 7.58 -28.64 -6.45
C ASP A 463 8.37 -27.40 -6.01
N VAL A 464 8.90 -26.60 -6.95
CA VAL A 464 9.50 -25.29 -6.64
C VAL A 464 8.47 -24.34 -6.03
N PHE A 465 7.25 -24.26 -6.58
CA PHE A 465 6.17 -23.45 -6.02
C PHE A 465 5.73 -23.94 -4.64
N LYS A 466 5.59 -25.26 -4.42
CA LYS A 466 5.30 -25.84 -3.09
C LYS A 466 6.39 -25.49 -2.07
N ALA A 467 7.66 -25.60 -2.44
CA ALA A 467 8.78 -25.27 -1.56
C ALA A 467 8.82 -23.79 -1.20
N SER A 468 8.64 -22.90 -2.18
CA SER A 468 8.56 -21.45 -1.97
C SER A 468 7.41 -21.08 -1.02
N ARG A 469 6.20 -21.59 -1.29
CA ARG A 469 5.03 -21.42 -0.43
C ARG A 469 5.27 -21.96 0.99
N PHE A 470 5.85 -23.14 1.14
CA PHE A 470 6.13 -23.73 2.45
C PHE A 470 7.11 -22.87 3.26
N ASN A 471 8.12 -22.30 2.61
CA ASN A 471 9.06 -21.37 3.25
C ASN A 471 8.36 -20.10 3.73
N LEU A 472 7.51 -19.48 2.89
CA LEU A 472 6.72 -18.29 3.25
C LEU A 472 5.72 -18.58 4.39
N GLU A 473 5.00 -19.70 4.32
CA GLU A 473 4.07 -20.12 5.39
C GLU A 473 4.82 -20.38 6.71
N THR A 474 6.07 -20.85 6.64
CA THR A 474 6.91 -21.10 7.82
C THR A 474 7.44 -19.79 8.40
N GLU A 475 7.87 -18.84 7.55
CA GLU A 475 8.24 -17.48 7.99
C GLU A 475 7.05 -16.78 8.68
N TRP A 476 5.84 -16.88 8.11
CA TRP A 476 4.63 -16.36 8.73
C TRP A 476 4.34 -17.02 10.09
N LYS A 477 4.34 -18.35 10.17
CA LYS A 477 4.05 -19.08 11.42
C LYS A 477 5.08 -18.80 12.52
N ASN A 478 6.34 -18.55 12.16
CA ASN A 478 7.40 -18.21 13.12
C ASN A 478 7.27 -16.77 13.62
N ASN A 479 7.03 -15.81 12.73
CA ASN A 479 7.02 -14.38 13.08
C ASN A 479 5.65 -13.89 13.60
N TYR A 480 4.55 -14.48 13.12
CA TYR A 480 3.17 -14.02 13.32
C TYR A 480 2.18 -15.14 13.73
N PRO A 481 2.51 -16.02 14.72
CA PRO A 481 1.77 -17.27 15.00
C PRO A 481 0.30 -17.12 15.42
N ARG A 482 -0.14 -15.92 15.80
CA ARG A 482 -1.52 -15.62 16.25
C ARG A 482 -2.31 -14.74 15.29
N LEU A 483 -1.68 -14.28 14.21
CA LEU A 483 -2.27 -13.34 13.27
C LEU A 483 -2.71 -14.07 12.01
N ARG A 484 -3.91 -13.71 11.53
CA ARG A 484 -4.40 -14.14 10.22
C ARG A 484 -3.71 -13.32 9.13
N GLU A 485 -3.39 -13.96 8.01
CA GLU A 485 -3.01 -13.29 6.77
C GLU A 485 -4.18 -12.39 6.30
N LEU A 486 -3.88 -11.09 6.16
CA LEU A 486 -4.82 -10.06 5.72
C LEU A 486 -4.18 -9.30 4.56
N ASP A 487 -4.90 -9.18 3.44
CA ASP A 487 -4.45 -8.39 2.30
C ASP A 487 -4.35 -6.90 2.67
N ARG A 488 -3.55 -6.11 1.93
CA ARG A 488 -3.39 -4.66 2.16
C ARG A 488 -4.73 -3.90 2.20
N ASN A 489 -5.74 -4.34 1.45
CA ASN A 489 -7.10 -3.77 1.51
C ASN A 489 -7.86 -4.15 2.80
N GLU A 490 -7.75 -5.38 3.29
CA GLU A 490 -8.36 -5.79 4.57
C GLU A 490 -7.69 -5.06 5.75
N LEU A 491 -6.37 -4.87 5.69
CA LEU A 491 -5.62 -4.06 6.65
C LEU A 491 -6.05 -2.59 6.61
N TYR A 492 -6.22 -2.01 5.42
CA TYR A 492 -6.68 -0.62 5.27
C TYR A 492 -8.06 -0.42 5.90
N GLU A 493 -9.03 -1.29 5.59
CA GLU A 493 -10.37 -1.20 6.17
C GLU A 493 -10.37 -1.39 7.69
N LYS A 494 -9.49 -2.23 8.25
CA LYS A 494 -9.32 -2.33 9.72
C LYS A 494 -8.90 -0.98 10.33
N VAL A 495 -7.85 -0.36 9.79
CA VAL A 495 -7.33 0.93 10.29
C VAL A 495 -8.31 2.07 10.08
N LYS A 496 -9.02 2.09 8.95
CA LYS A 496 -10.07 3.06 8.65
C LYS A 496 -11.14 3.07 9.74
N ASN A 497 -11.59 1.90 10.18
CA ASN A 497 -12.55 1.79 11.29
C ASN A 497 -11.94 2.22 12.63
N GLU A 498 -10.68 1.85 12.93
CA GLU A 498 -9.98 2.30 14.15
C GLU A 498 -9.86 3.84 14.22
N ILE A 499 -9.46 4.50 13.13
CA ILE A 499 -9.36 5.98 13.06
C ILE A 499 -10.73 6.65 13.19
N LEU A 500 -11.78 6.07 12.57
CA LEU A 500 -13.15 6.61 12.70
C LEU A 500 -13.67 6.48 14.15
N ASP A 501 -13.38 5.38 14.85
CA ASP A 501 -13.72 5.23 16.27
C ASP A 501 -12.94 6.24 17.16
N GLU A 502 -11.66 6.49 16.87
CA GLU A 502 -10.84 7.52 17.53
C GLU A 502 -11.44 8.93 17.33
N VAL A 503 -11.85 9.29 16.11
CA VAL A 503 -12.54 10.56 15.80
C VAL A 503 -13.90 10.68 16.51
N ILE A 504 -14.67 9.59 16.58
CA ILE A 504 -15.93 9.55 17.35
C ILE A 504 -15.67 9.77 18.84
N SER A 505 -14.51 9.36 19.37
CA SER A 505 -14.15 9.61 20.77
C SER A 505 -13.83 11.09 21.06
N LEU A 506 -13.23 11.83 20.11
CA LEU A 506 -13.05 13.29 20.20
C LEU A 506 -14.39 14.03 20.36
N SER A 507 -15.46 13.54 19.72
CA SER A 507 -16.81 14.11 19.87
C SER A 507 -17.43 13.91 21.27
N GLN A 508 -16.84 13.04 22.10
CA GLN A 508 -17.33 12.71 23.45
C GLN A 508 -16.60 13.50 24.56
N VAL A 509 -15.58 14.31 24.22
CA VAL A 509 -14.87 15.17 25.17
C VAL A 509 -15.84 16.13 25.84
N THR A 510 -15.76 16.24 27.17
CA THR A 510 -16.77 16.97 27.95
C THR A 510 -16.73 18.49 27.70
N PRO A 511 -17.87 19.19 27.70
CA PRO A 511 -17.91 20.64 27.54
C PRO A 511 -17.02 21.39 28.54
N GLN A 512 -16.97 20.93 29.79
CA GLN A 512 -16.15 21.53 30.86
C GLN A 512 -14.64 21.45 30.57
N HIS A 513 -14.19 20.35 29.94
CA HIS A 513 -12.78 20.17 29.59
C HIS A 513 -12.35 21.16 28.50
N TRP A 514 -13.16 21.30 27.44
CA TRP A 514 -12.95 22.31 26.40
C TRP A 514 -12.92 23.72 26.95
N GLU A 515 -13.88 24.08 27.82
CA GLU A 515 -13.96 25.41 28.43
C GLU A 515 -12.71 25.74 29.24
N ALA A 516 -12.27 24.82 30.11
CA ALA A 516 -11.09 25.01 30.96
C ALA A 516 -9.79 25.15 30.15
N ILE A 517 -9.60 24.33 29.11
CA ILE A 517 -8.39 24.42 28.27
C ILE A 517 -8.41 25.71 27.43
N LEU A 518 -9.54 26.04 26.79
CA LEU A 518 -9.68 27.25 25.99
C LEU A 518 -9.47 28.51 26.84
N GLN A 519 -10.07 28.59 28.03
CA GLN A 519 -9.89 29.73 28.94
C GLN A 519 -8.42 29.87 29.36
N LYS A 520 -7.76 28.78 29.75
CA LYS A 520 -6.35 28.78 30.15
C LYS A 520 -5.43 29.23 29.01
N LYS A 521 -5.49 28.59 27.84
CA LYS A 521 -4.63 28.91 26.69
C LYS A 521 -4.88 30.31 26.14
N LEU A 522 -6.15 30.74 26.12
CA LEU A 522 -6.50 32.09 25.70
C LEU A 522 -5.84 33.11 26.65
N TRP A 523 -5.90 32.86 27.96
CA TRP A 523 -5.25 33.73 28.94
C TRP A 523 -3.72 33.76 28.81
N GLU A 524 -3.08 32.60 28.63
CA GLU A 524 -1.65 32.51 28.36
C GLU A 524 -1.25 33.33 27.13
N ARG A 525 -2.06 33.30 26.05
CA ARG A 525 -1.84 34.04 24.81
C ARG A 525 -2.07 35.56 24.92
N VAL A 526 -3.03 36.01 25.73
CA VAL A 526 -3.43 37.44 25.79
C VAL A 526 -2.88 38.23 26.97
N SER A 527 -2.56 37.58 28.08
CA SER A 527 -2.19 38.24 29.35
C SER A 527 -1.02 39.22 29.23
N THR A 528 -0.01 38.94 28.40
CA THR A 528 1.09 39.89 28.15
C THR A 528 0.60 41.18 27.47
N HIS A 529 -0.35 41.09 26.53
CA HIS A 529 -0.91 42.28 25.91
C HIS A 529 -1.76 43.09 26.91
N VAL A 530 -2.57 42.39 27.71
CA VAL A 530 -3.39 42.99 28.77
C VAL A 530 -2.54 43.80 29.76
N ILE A 531 -1.44 43.23 30.27
CA ILE A 531 -0.61 43.94 31.25
C ILE A 531 0.20 45.05 30.60
N GLU A 532 0.92 44.80 29.50
CA GLU A 532 1.86 45.80 28.96
C GLU A 532 1.19 46.91 28.12
N ASN A 533 0.06 46.64 27.45
CA ASN A 533 -0.52 47.56 26.47
C ASN A 533 -1.86 48.19 26.91
N ILE A 534 -2.52 47.62 27.91
CA ILE A 534 -3.79 48.11 28.45
C ILE A 534 -3.60 48.59 29.89
N TYR A 535 -3.17 47.71 30.82
CA TYR A 535 -3.10 48.06 32.24
C TYR A 535 -1.95 49.02 32.57
N LEU A 536 -0.70 48.69 32.20
CA LEU A 536 0.47 49.50 32.52
C LEU A 536 0.39 50.95 31.99
N PRO A 537 -0.10 51.23 30.76
CA PRO A 537 -0.26 52.60 30.28
C PRO A 537 -1.46 53.33 30.89
N ALA A 538 -2.54 52.61 31.27
CA ALA A 538 -3.68 53.23 31.94
C ALA A 538 -3.35 53.61 33.39
N ALA A 539 -2.68 52.74 34.13
CA ALA A 539 -2.31 52.99 35.53
C ALA A 539 -1.21 54.06 35.73
N GLN A 540 -0.76 54.72 34.65
CA GLN A 540 0.13 55.89 34.68
C GLN A 540 -0.64 57.22 34.59
N THR A 541 -1.97 57.20 34.44
CA THR A 541 -2.77 58.43 34.40
C THR A 541 -3.02 58.98 35.80
N MET A 542 -3.15 60.31 35.91
CA MET A 542 -3.21 61.00 37.22
C MET A 542 -4.59 61.00 37.88
N ASP A 543 -5.65 60.57 37.18
CA ASP A 543 -7.04 60.54 37.68
C ASP A 543 -7.83 59.33 37.17
N SER A 544 -8.88 58.94 37.90
CA SER A 544 -9.75 57.82 37.54
C SER A 544 -10.57 58.02 36.26
N GLY A 545 -10.84 59.25 35.86
CA GLY A 545 -11.56 59.55 34.61
C GLY A 545 -10.71 59.22 33.39
N THR A 546 -9.47 59.71 33.36
CA THR A 546 -8.52 59.44 32.28
C THR A 546 -8.03 57.99 32.28
N PHE A 547 -7.93 57.33 33.45
CA PHE A 547 -7.71 55.88 33.54
C PHE A 547 -8.76 55.11 32.75
N ASN A 548 -10.05 55.30 33.09
CA ASN A 548 -11.16 54.58 32.46
C ASN A 548 -11.26 54.88 30.95
N THR A 549 -11.01 56.13 30.54
CA THR A 549 -11.00 56.52 29.13
C THR A 549 -9.87 55.83 28.36
N THR A 550 -8.67 55.78 28.95
CA THR A 550 -7.50 55.11 28.36
C THR A 550 -7.74 53.60 28.22
N VAL A 551 -8.28 52.97 29.27
CA VAL A 551 -8.70 51.56 29.25
C VAL A 551 -9.66 51.28 28.10
N ASP A 552 -10.74 52.07 27.96
CA ASP A 552 -11.77 51.82 26.96
C ASP A 552 -11.24 51.97 25.52
N ILE A 553 -10.44 53.01 25.26
CA ILE A 553 -9.79 53.20 23.94
C ILE A 553 -8.89 52.01 23.61
N LYS A 554 -8.08 51.54 24.58
CA LYS A 554 -7.16 50.41 24.37
C LYS A 554 -7.91 49.08 24.20
N LEU A 555 -8.93 48.81 25.02
CA LEU A 555 -9.77 47.62 24.90
C LEU A 555 -10.49 47.58 23.55
N LYS A 556 -11.08 48.69 23.09
CA LYS A 556 -11.75 48.78 21.79
C LYS A 556 -10.78 48.55 20.62
N GLN A 557 -9.61 49.20 20.63
CA GLN A 557 -8.58 48.96 19.62
C GLN A 557 -8.11 47.49 19.60
N TRP A 558 -8.10 46.83 20.75
CA TRP A 558 -7.73 45.42 20.88
C TRP A 558 -8.83 44.46 20.41
N THR A 559 -10.11 44.71 20.73
CA THR A 559 -11.27 43.93 20.23
C THR A 559 -11.39 44.01 18.71
N ASP A 560 -11.17 45.20 18.15
CA ASP A 560 -11.42 45.41 16.72
C ASP A 560 -10.34 44.74 15.86
N LYS A 561 -9.08 44.73 16.33
CA LYS A 561 -7.91 44.38 15.51
C LYS A 561 -7.23 43.04 15.84
N GLN A 562 -7.26 42.54 17.08
CA GLN A 562 -6.39 41.42 17.47
C GLN A 562 -7.09 40.29 18.26
N LEU A 563 -7.97 40.63 19.21
CA LEU A 563 -8.52 39.63 20.13
C LEU A 563 -9.34 38.51 19.43
N PRO A 564 -10.23 38.79 18.45
CA PRO A 564 -10.97 37.73 17.76
C PRO A 564 -10.06 36.76 17.00
N HIS A 565 -9.01 37.27 16.36
CA HIS A 565 -8.03 36.45 15.65
C HIS A 565 -7.27 35.53 16.62
N LYS A 566 -6.70 36.09 17.68
CA LYS A 566 -5.97 35.32 18.72
C LYS A 566 -6.86 34.28 19.39
N ALA A 567 -8.15 34.57 19.57
CA ALA A 567 -9.12 33.64 20.14
C ALA A 567 -9.42 32.45 19.20
N LEU A 568 -9.57 32.70 17.90
CA LEU A 568 -9.74 31.65 16.88
C LEU A 568 -8.49 30.79 16.70
N GLU A 569 -7.32 31.42 16.69
CA GLU A 569 -6.02 30.76 16.59
C GLU A 569 -5.82 29.77 17.75
N VAL A 570 -6.05 30.21 18.99
CA VAL A 570 -6.02 29.35 20.19
C VAL A 570 -7.06 28.22 20.10
N ALA A 571 -8.27 28.47 19.59
CA ALA A 571 -9.28 27.44 19.44
C ALA A 571 -8.88 26.36 18.44
N TRP A 572 -8.25 26.76 17.33
CA TRP A 572 -7.72 25.86 16.31
C TRP A 572 -6.52 25.05 16.81
N GLU A 573 -5.53 25.69 17.44
CA GLU A 573 -4.39 25.02 18.08
C GLU A 573 -4.86 23.98 19.11
N THR A 574 -5.88 24.32 19.90
CA THR A 574 -6.45 23.40 20.89
C THR A 574 -7.15 22.21 20.23
N LEU A 575 -7.94 22.43 19.17
CA LEU A 575 -8.57 21.33 18.43
C LEU A 575 -7.53 20.41 17.78
N GLN A 576 -6.45 20.97 17.23
CA GLN A 576 -5.35 20.22 16.62
C GLN A 576 -4.59 19.39 17.66
N GLU A 577 -4.27 19.94 18.83
CA GLU A 577 -3.59 19.21 19.91
C GLU A 577 -4.43 18.07 20.49
N GLU A 578 -5.72 18.29 20.73
CA GLU A 578 -6.62 17.23 21.21
C GLU A 578 -6.77 16.12 20.15
N PHE A 579 -6.98 16.48 18.87
CA PHE A 579 -7.01 15.50 17.77
C PHE A 579 -5.70 14.70 17.66
N ALA A 580 -4.54 15.36 17.75
CA ALA A 580 -3.25 14.70 17.75
C ALA A 580 -3.06 13.79 18.97
N ARG A 581 -3.59 14.17 20.15
CA ARG A 581 -3.57 13.32 21.35
C ARG A 581 -4.39 12.05 21.14
N PHE A 582 -5.63 12.14 20.65
CA PHE A 582 -6.46 10.95 20.39
C PHE A 582 -5.83 9.99 19.37
N MET A 583 -5.24 10.52 18.29
CA MET A 583 -4.53 9.72 17.29
C MET A 583 -3.26 9.02 17.84
N ALA A 584 -2.71 9.49 18.98
CA ALA A 584 -1.47 8.99 19.59
C ALA A 584 -1.65 8.20 20.90
N GLU A 585 -2.72 8.43 21.66
CA GLU A 585 -2.96 7.80 22.97
C GLU A 585 -3.37 6.33 22.86
N TYR A 586 -3.91 5.88 21.71
CA TYR A 586 -4.35 4.49 21.54
C TYR A 586 -3.21 3.50 21.27
N ARG A 587 -2.17 3.49 22.12
CA ARG A 587 -1.16 2.41 22.14
C ARG A 587 -1.72 1.15 22.82
N GLY A 588 -2.62 0.46 22.12
CA GLY A 588 -2.98 -0.91 22.47
C GLY A 588 -1.73 -1.80 22.47
N LYS A 589 -1.62 -2.73 23.44
CA LYS A 589 -0.43 -3.60 23.60
C LYS A 589 -0.12 -4.54 22.42
N ASP A 590 -1.01 -4.60 21.44
CA ASP A 590 -0.96 -5.49 20.27
C ASP A 590 -1.14 -4.73 18.93
N GLN A 591 -0.98 -3.39 18.89
CA GLN A 591 -1.06 -2.63 17.62
C GLN A 591 0.30 -2.61 16.91
N ASP A 592 0.31 -2.85 15.59
CA ASP A 592 1.53 -2.89 14.79
C ASP A 592 1.94 -1.49 14.27
N ASP A 593 3.24 -1.19 14.32
CA ASP A 593 3.92 -0.01 13.74
C ASP A 593 3.62 0.23 12.24
N ILE A 594 2.98 -0.75 11.57
CA ILE A 594 2.55 -0.73 10.17
C ILE A 594 1.51 0.39 9.91
N PHE A 595 0.79 0.82 10.94
CA PHE A 595 -0.32 1.78 10.80
C PHE A 595 0.06 3.23 11.14
N ASP A 596 1.19 3.46 11.79
CA ASP A 596 1.62 4.78 12.26
C ASP A 596 1.74 5.80 11.12
N LYS A 597 2.36 5.38 10.00
CA LYS A 597 2.48 6.21 8.79
C LYS A 597 1.14 6.61 8.20
N LEU A 598 0.15 5.70 8.21
CA LEU A 598 -1.19 5.97 7.71
C LEU A 598 -1.93 6.92 8.66
N LYS A 599 -1.85 6.69 9.97
CA LYS A 599 -2.41 7.60 10.98
C LYS A 599 -1.83 9.02 10.87
N GLU A 600 -0.51 9.13 10.70
CA GLU A 600 0.18 10.41 10.52
C GLU A 600 -0.23 11.13 9.23
N ALA A 601 -0.22 10.43 8.09
CA ALA A 601 -0.61 11.02 6.81
C ALA A 601 -2.09 11.47 6.79
N VAL A 602 -3.00 10.69 7.41
CA VAL A 602 -4.42 11.06 7.56
C VAL A 602 -4.56 12.29 8.46
N LYS A 603 -3.84 12.33 9.59
CA LYS A 603 -3.80 13.47 10.53
C LYS A 603 -3.36 14.76 9.81
N ASP A 604 -2.22 14.73 9.12
CA ASP A 604 -1.65 15.92 8.47
C ASP A 604 -2.51 16.45 7.32
N GLU A 605 -3.01 15.57 6.44
CA GLU A 605 -3.88 15.98 5.33
C GLU A 605 -5.27 16.46 5.83
N SER A 606 -5.80 15.90 6.92
CA SER A 606 -7.06 16.35 7.53
C SER A 606 -6.94 17.76 8.15
N ILE A 607 -5.81 18.04 8.82
CA ILE A 607 -5.46 19.36 9.36
C ILE A 607 -5.33 20.38 8.21
N LYS A 608 -4.60 20.02 7.15
CA LYS A 608 -4.38 20.86 5.96
C LYS A 608 -5.66 21.17 5.17
N ARG A 609 -6.62 20.25 5.12
CA ARG A 609 -7.96 20.47 4.53
C ARG A 609 -8.91 21.25 5.41
N HIS A 610 -8.65 21.35 6.72
CA HIS A 610 -9.53 22.05 7.63
C HIS A 610 -9.49 23.58 7.40
N LYS A 611 -10.68 24.18 7.38
CA LYS A 611 -10.88 25.63 7.35
C LYS A 611 -11.92 25.98 8.39
N TRP A 612 -11.60 26.93 9.25
CA TRP A 612 -12.55 27.46 10.24
C TRP A 612 -13.64 28.30 9.56
N ASN A 613 -14.81 28.42 10.19
CA ASN A 613 -15.90 29.23 9.66
C ASN A 613 -15.55 30.72 9.65
N GLU A 614 -15.52 31.35 8.46
CA GLU A 614 -15.18 32.77 8.28
C GLU A 614 -16.05 33.71 9.13
N ARG A 615 -17.34 33.39 9.31
CA ARG A 615 -18.28 34.21 10.11
C ARG A 615 -18.04 34.13 11.62
N ALA A 616 -17.22 33.19 12.09
CA ALA A 616 -16.92 33.05 13.51
C ALA A 616 -16.17 34.29 14.07
N MET A 617 -15.33 34.92 13.26
CA MET A 617 -14.52 36.07 13.68
C MET A 617 -15.37 37.29 14.01
N ASP A 618 -16.34 37.62 13.16
CA ASP A 618 -17.23 38.75 13.37
C ASP A 618 -18.19 38.50 14.55
N SER A 619 -18.69 37.26 14.69
CA SER A 619 -19.49 36.85 15.84
C SER A 619 -18.73 37.00 17.16
N LEU A 620 -17.45 36.58 17.20
CA LEU A 620 -16.60 36.75 18.37
C LEU A 620 -16.32 38.23 18.66
N ARG A 621 -16.06 39.05 17.63
CA ARG A 621 -15.81 40.49 17.81
C ARG A 621 -16.97 41.18 18.54
N VAL A 622 -18.22 40.94 18.12
CA VAL A 622 -19.40 41.53 18.77
C VAL A 622 -19.55 41.04 20.21
N ILE A 623 -19.39 39.74 20.45
CA ILE A 623 -19.54 39.15 21.79
C ILE A 623 -18.45 39.67 22.75
N GLN A 624 -17.21 39.77 22.27
CA GLN A 624 -16.07 40.28 23.03
C GLN A 624 -16.19 41.78 23.32
N HIS A 625 -16.69 42.56 22.36
CA HIS A 625 -16.97 43.98 22.56
C HIS A 625 -18.01 44.18 23.67
N ASN A 626 -19.17 43.55 23.55
CA ASN A 626 -20.25 43.63 24.55
C ASN A 626 -19.80 43.14 25.95
N ALA A 627 -18.97 42.08 26.01
CA ALA A 627 -18.43 41.58 27.27
C ALA A 627 -17.41 42.53 27.92
N LEU A 628 -16.69 43.32 27.11
CA LEU A 628 -15.72 44.31 27.59
C LEU A 628 -16.34 45.69 27.83
N GLU A 629 -17.49 46.05 27.27
CA GLU A 629 -18.15 47.33 27.57
C GLU A 629 -18.81 47.37 28.96
N ASP A 630 -19.26 46.21 29.48
CA ASP A 630 -19.98 46.15 30.76
C ASP A 630 -19.05 46.33 31.98
N ARG A 631 -19.12 47.51 32.61
CA ARG A 631 -18.36 47.87 33.81
C ARG A 631 -19.02 47.44 35.13
N SER A 632 -20.19 46.81 35.10
CA SER A 632 -20.96 46.50 36.31
C SER A 632 -20.51 45.21 36.99
N ILE A 633 -20.34 45.29 38.31
CA ILE A 633 -20.14 44.13 39.21
C ILE A 633 -21.35 44.11 40.15
N THR A 634 -22.21 43.11 40.02
CA THR A 634 -23.48 43.07 40.76
C THR A 634 -23.32 42.50 42.17
N ASP A 635 -22.42 41.53 42.33
CA ASP A 635 -22.36 40.67 43.53
C ASP A 635 -20.96 40.60 44.12
N LYS A 636 -20.88 40.53 45.46
CA LYS A 636 -19.59 40.42 46.16
C LYS A 636 -18.72 39.24 45.69
N PRO A 637 -19.24 38.02 45.41
CA PRO A 637 -18.40 36.93 44.90
C PRO A 637 -17.75 37.22 43.54
N GLN A 638 -18.37 38.07 42.70
CA GLN A 638 -17.78 38.51 41.43
C GLN A 638 -16.60 39.46 41.68
N TRP A 639 -16.77 40.39 42.64
CA TRP A 639 -15.71 41.30 43.09
C TRP A 639 -14.51 40.53 43.67
N ASP A 640 -14.78 39.61 44.60
CA ASP A 640 -13.74 38.79 45.23
C ASP A 640 -13.01 37.90 44.20
N ALA A 641 -13.73 37.35 43.21
CA ALA A 641 -13.14 36.58 42.10
C ALA A 641 -12.31 37.43 41.12
N ALA A 642 -12.72 38.67 40.85
CA ALA A 642 -11.96 39.61 40.02
C ALA A 642 -10.66 40.05 40.71
N ILE A 643 -10.72 40.28 42.03
CA ILE A 643 -9.54 40.56 42.86
C ILE A 643 -8.60 39.36 42.89
N GLN A 644 -9.10 38.15 43.10
CA GLN A 644 -8.27 36.94 43.07
C GLN A 644 -7.57 36.79 41.70
N PHE A 645 -8.30 36.98 40.61
CA PHE A 645 -7.74 36.91 39.26
C PHE A 645 -6.68 38.00 38.99
N MET A 646 -6.90 39.23 39.46
CA MET A 646 -5.93 40.32 39.43
C MET A 646 -4.68 39.97 40.25
N GLU A 647 -4.84 39.52 41.50
CA GLU A 647 -3.76 39.15 42.41
C GLU A 647 -2.91 38.01 41.83
N GLU A 648 -3.51 36.90 41.39
CA GLU A 648 -2.80 35.78 40.77
C GLU A 648 -2.04 36.22 39.51
N THR A 649 -2.64 37.09 38.69
CA THR A 649 -2.00 37.65 37.48
C THR A 649 -0.77 38.49 37.82
N LEU A 650 -0.92 39.43 38.75
CA LEU A 650 0.15 40.35 39.14
C LEU A 650 1.27 39.61 39.87
N GLN A 651 0.95 38.64 40.74
CA GLN A 651 1.95 37.77 41.39
C GLN A 651 2.74 36.94 40.35
N SER A 652 2.05 36.36 39.36
CA SER A 652 2.68 35.61 38.27
C SER A 652 3.65 36.49 37.46
N ARG A 653 3.19 37.68 37.04
CA ARG A 653 4.03 38.63 36.28
C ARG A 653 5.15 39.25 37.09
N LEU A 654 4.97 39.44 38.40
CA LEU A 654 6.03 39.87 39.32
C LEU A 654 7.12 38.80 39.37
N LYS A 655 6.75 37.53 39.54
CA LYS A 655 7.69 36.40 39.55
C LYS A 655 8.46 36.27 38.23
N ASP A 656 7.81 36.44 37.08
CA ASP A 656 8.47 36.48 35.76
C ASP A 656 9.50 37.61 35.70
N THR A 657 9.09 38.83 36.10
CA THR A 657 9.95 40.03 36.07
C THR A 657 11.13 39.90 37.03
N GLU A 658 10.92 39.34 38.22
CA GLU A 658 11.99 39.01 39.18
C GLU A 658 12.94 37.93 38.67
N SER A 659 12.48 36.98 37.84
CA SER A 659 13.36 36.02 37.17
C SER A 659 14.22 36.72 36.12
N VAL A 660 13.61 37.55 35.26
CA VAL A 660 14.34 38.32 34.23
C VAL A 660 15.40 39.23 34.87
N ILE A 661 15.06 39.95 35.94
CA ILE A 661 16.03 40.78 36.68
C ILE A 661 17.17 39.94 37.25
N ARG A 662 16.88 38.75 37.79
CA ARG A 662 17.87 37.82 38.35
C ARG A 662 18.80 37.24 37.28
N ASP A 663 18.29 36.97 36.10
CA ASP A 663 19.10 36.47 34.97
C ASP A 663 19.99 37.58 34.38
N MET A 664 19.46 38.81 34.29
CA MET A 664 20.21 40.00 33.86
C MET A 664 21.38 40.37 34.79
N VAL A 665 21.17 40.27 36.11
CA VAL A 665 22.09 40.79 37.14
C VAL A 665 22.95 39.69 37.77
N GLY A 666 22.47 38.45 37.78
CA GLY A 666 23.09 37.31 38.46
C GLY A 666 22.63 37.12 39.91
N PRO A 667 23.13 36.07 40.60
CA PRO A 667 22.67 35.71 41.93
C PRO A 667 23.12 36.70 43.03
N ASP A 668 22.17 37.09 43.87
CA ASP A 668 22.39 37.94 45.05
C ASP A 668 23.40 37.33 46.03
N TRP A 669 24.09 38.19 46.79
CA TRP A 669 25.15 37.76 47.71
C TRP A 669 24.73 36.69 48.73
N LYS A 670 23.48 36.73 49.20
CA LYS A 670 22.91 35.70 50.08
C LYS A 670 22.70 34.36 49.35
N GLN A 671 22.26 34.40 48.09
CA GLN A 671 22.07 33.22 47.26
C GLN A 671 23.42 32.60 46.84
N ARG A 672 24.47 33.42 46.63
CA ARG A 672 25.85 32.94 46.40
C ARG A 672 26.35 32.09 47.58
N TRP A 673 26.13 32.57 48.81
CA TRP A 673 26.54 31.88 50.03
C TRP A 673 25.75 30.58 50.29
N LEU A 674 24.43 30.60 50.03
CA LEU A 674 23.57 29.41 50.19
C LEU A 674 23.80 28.32 49.13
N ASN A 675 24.05 28.70 47.86
CA ASN A 675 24.09 27.76 46.73
C ASN A 675 25.50 27.48 46.17
N TRP A 676 26.57 27.95 46.82
CA TRP A 676 27.98 27.71 46.43
C TRP A 676 28.29 27.94 44.93
N LYS A 677 27.63 28.92 44.30
CA LYS A 677 27.85 29.30 42.90
C LYS A 677 28.83 30.45 42.78
N ASN A 678 29.97 30.20 42.13
CA ASN A 678 30.93 31.23 41.76
C ASN A 678 30.34 32.22 40.75
N ARG A 679 30.82 33.47 40.80
CA ARG A 679 30.47 34.53 39.85
C ARG A 679 30.99 34.15 38.46
N THR A 680 30.09 34.06 37.46
CA THR A 680 30.53 33.98 36.06
C THR A 680 31.16 35.31 35.63
N PRO A 681 32.22 35.30 34.81
CA PRO A 681 33.10 36.46 34.62
C PRO A 681 32.57 37.51 33.62
N ASP A 682 31.26 37.73 33.58
CA ASP A 682 30.65 38.74 32.70
C ASP A 682 30.76 40.14 33.32
N GLN A 683 31.65 40.98 32.78
CA GLN A 683 31.74 42.42 33.10
C GLN A 683 30.37 43.11 32.96
N VAL A 684 29.56 42.69 31.98
CA VAL A 684 28.18 43.16 31.73
C VAL A 684 27.24 42.92 32.92
N ARG A 685 27.34 41.77 33.63
CA ARG A 685 26.49 41.49 34.80
C ARG A 685 26.85 42.37 35.99
N HIS A 686 28.13 42.72 36.13
CA HIS A 686 28.58 43.69 37.13
C HIS A 686 27.96 45.07 36.91
N ILE A 687 28.09 45.55 35.66
CA ILE A 687 27.54 46.84 35.23
C ILE A 687 26.04 46.88 35.52
N ARG A 688 25.29 45.83 35.11
CA ARG A 688 23.85 45.71 35.40
C ARG A 688 23.52 45.71 36.90
N ASN A 689 24.35 45.13 37.77
CA ASN A 689 24.12 45.18 39.23
C ASN A 689 24.28 46.60 39.79
N GLU A 690 25.31 47.33 39.39
CA GLU A 690 25.54 48.68 39.88
C GLU A 690 24.53 49.68 39.30
N THR A 691 24.20 49.56 38.01
CA THR A 691 23.08 50.28 37.40
C THR A 691 21.77 49.99 38.13
N LYS A 692 21.48 48.72 38.45
CA LYS A 692 20.30 48.32 39.23
C LYS A 692 20.28 49.00 40.60
N ASN A 693 21.39 48.97 41.34
CA ASN A 693 21.48 49.55 42.68
C ASN A 693 21.25 51.07 42.69
N GLU A 694 21.70 51.79 41.65
CA GLU A 694 21.48 53.23 41.54
C GLU A 694 20.03 53.57 41.12
N LEU A 695 19.47 52.84 40.16
CA LEU A 695 18.08 53.02 39.73
C LEU A 695 17.08 52.64 40.84
N GLU A 696 17.38 51.64 41.67
CA GLU A 696 16.58 51.31 42.86
C GLU A 696 16.63 52.39 43.96
N ARG A 697 17.65 53.26 43.98
CA ARG A 697 17.65 54.43 44.87
C ARG A 697 16.77 55.53 44.31
N LEU A 698 16.80 55.76 43.00
CA LEU A 698 15.95 56.73 42.31
C LEU A 698 14.46 56.42 42.54
N LEU A 699 14.04 55.16 42.35
CA LEU A 699 12.67 54.69 42.64
C LEU A 699 12.26 54.84 44.12
N LYS A 700 13.19 54.76 45.07
CA LYS A 700 12.89 54.95 46.50
C LYS A 700 12.75 56.42 46.91
N LEU A 701 13.28 57.35 46.11
CA LEU A 701 13.15 58.79 46.32
C LEU A 701 11.90 59.36 45.65
N HIS A 702 11.44 58.73 44.55
CA HIS A 702 10.27 59.15 43.78
C HIS A 702 9.33 57.96 43.53
N ASP A 703 8.37 57.73 44.44
CA ASP A 703 7.45 56.58 44.37
C ASP A 703 6.38 56.71 43.25
N ASP A 704 6.18 57.92 42.71
CA ASP A 704 5.27 58.22 41.59
C ASP A 704 6.01 58.50 40.27
N HIS A 705 7.20 57.92 40.09
CA HIS A 705 7.95 58.05 38.85
C HIS A 705 7.20 57.45 37.64
N THR A 706 7.41 58.00 36.44
CA THR A 706 6.84 57.43 35.20
C THR A 706 7.65 56.23 34.70
N ALA A 707 7.08 55.47 33.75
CA ALA A 707 7.75 54.31 33.15
C ALA A 707 9.03 54.65 32.35
N TYR A 708 9.25 55.92 32.00
CA TYR A 708 10.38 56.36 31.19
C TYR A 708 11.29 57.29 31.99
N LEU A 709 12.60 57.06 31.91
CA LEU A 709 13.59 58.03 32.39
C LEU A 709 13.74 59.15 31.36
N ALA A 710 13.72 60.39 31.84
CA ALA A 710 14.10 61.57 31.06
C ALA A 710 15.60 61.54 30.71
N ASN A 711 16.00 62.23 29.63
CA ASN A 711 17.37 62.09 29.10
C ASN A 711 18.44 62.70 30.04
N ASP A 712 18.06 63.70 30.83
CA ASP A 712 18.83 64.28 31.93
C ASP A 712 18.98 63.33 33.13
N GLU A 713 17.93 62.58 33.49
CA GLU A 713 17.99 61.53 34.51
C GLU A 713 18.94 60.40 34.09
N VAL A 714 18.83 59.93 32.84
CA VAL A 714 19.76 58.93 32.27
C VAL A 714 21.20 59.44 32.29
N THR A 715 21.41 60.73 31.96
CA THR A 715 22.74 61.36 32.02
C THR A 715 23.27 61.45 33.45
N THR A 716 22.40 61.71 34.43
CA THR A 716 22.74 61.80 35.85
C THR A 716 23.11 60.43 36.42
N VAL A 717 22.29 59.40 36.15
CA VAL A 717 22.58 58.00 36.52
C VAL A 717 23.89 57.53 35.89
N ARG A 718 24.12 57.85 34.60
CA ARG A 718 25.38 57.55 33.90
C ARG A 718 26.59 58.18 34.61
N LYS A 719 26.56 59.49 34.89
CA LYS A 719 27.65 60.20 35.60
C LYS A 719 27.90 59.65 37.01
N ASN A 720 26.85 59.26 37.73
CA ASN A 720 26.98 58.64 39.06
C ASN A 720 27.66 57.26 39.01
N LEU A 721 27.45 56.49 37.93
CA LEU A 721 28.08 55.19 37.70
C LEU A 721 29.53 55.34 37.22
N GLU A 722 29.78 56.28 36.30
CA GLU A 722 31.14 56.67 35.86
C GLU A 722 31.99 57.13 37.06
N GLY A 723 31.42 57.93 37.97
CA GLY A 723 32.05 58.34 39.24
C GLY A 723 32.34 57.20 40.23
N ARG A 724 31.81 55.98 39.99
CA ARG A 724 32.14 54.75 40.73
C ARG A 724 33.04 53.80 39.93
N GLY A 725 33.59 54.25 38.79
CA GLY A 725 34.44 53.43 37.92
C GLY A 725 33.67 52.42 37.07
N VAL A 726 32.38 52.66 36.80
CA VAL A 726 31.52 51.77 36.00
C VAL A 726 31.01 52.54 34.78
N GLU A 727 31.62 52.31 33.62
CA GLU A 727 31.18 52.89 32.34
C GLU A 727 29.95 52.14 31.81
N VAL A 728 28.89 52.88 31.43
CA VAL A 728 27.58 52.31 31.08
C VAL A 728 26.96 53.03 29.87
N ASP A 729 26.48 52.24 28.90
CA ASP A 729 25.69 52.73 27.78
C ASP A 729 24.31 53.27 28.27
N PRO A 730 23.89 54.48 27.87
CA PRO A 730 22.53 54.99 28.08
C PRO A 730 21.40 54.02 27.70
N VAL A 731 21.57 53.17 26.68
CA VAL A 731 20.60 52.14 26.29
C VAL A 731 20.45 51.10 27.41
N LEU A 732 21.56 50.61 27.96
CA LEU A 732 21.58 49.62 29.03
C LEU A 732 20.93 50.16 30.34
N ILE A 733 21.03 51.47 30.58
CA ILE A 733 20.32 52.15 31.69
C ILE A 733 18.80 52.11 31.45
N LYS A 734 18.34 52.45 30.24
CA LYS A 734 16.91 52.43 29.87
C LYS A 734 16.31 51.01 29.92
N ASP A 735 17.04 50.00 29.45
CA ASP A 735 16.62 48.59 29.51
C ASP A 735 16.50 48.09 30.95
N THR A 736 17.49 48.41 31.79
CA THR A 736 17.50 48.01 33.21
C THR A 736 16.39 48.74 33.98
N TRP A 737 16.14 50.01 33.66
CA TRP A 737 15.05 50.79 34.21
C TRP A 737 13.69 50.17 33.92
N HIS A 738 13.39 49.82 32.67
CA HIS A 738 12.08 49.28 32.28
C HIS A 738 11.71 48.03 33.11
N GLN A 739 12.66 47.14 33.36
CA GLN A 739 12.40 45.93 34.18
C GLN A 739 12.25 46.27 35.67
N LEU A 740 13.03 47.20 36.20
CA LEU A 740 12.93 47.65 37.59
C LEU A 740 11.63 48.40 37.89
N TYR A 741 11.25 49.33 37.00
CA TYR A 741 9.98 50.03 37.06
C TYR A 741 8.82 49.04 37.02
N ARG A 742 8.83 48.09 36.08
CA ARG A 742 7.79 47.04 35.98
C ARG A 742 7.67 46.23 37.28
N ARG A 743 8.79 45.91 37.94
CA ARG A 743 8.77 45.23 39.26
C ARG A 743 8.15 46.11 40.35
N HIS A 744 8.54 47.38 40.44
CA HIS A 744 8.00 48.34 41.43
C HIS A 744 6.49 48.57 41.20
N PHE A 745 6.09 48.82 39.96
CA PHE A 745 4.69 48.93 39.54
C PHE A 745 3.86 47.72 39.97
N LEU A 746 4.32 46.50 39.66
CA LEU A 746 3.60 45.27 40.04
C LEU A 746 3.51 45.09 41.56
N GLN A 747 4.51 45.53 42.33
CA GLN A 747 4.48 45.53 43.79
C GLN A 747 3.48 46.56 44.35
N LYS A 748 3.42 47.78 43.77
CA LYS A 748 2.46 48.83 44.11
C LYS A 748 1.02 48.39 43.80
N ALA A 749 0.79 47.83 42.61
CA ALA A 749 -0.50 47.26 42.19
C ALA A 749 -0.98 46.09 43.08
N LEU A 750 -0.07 45.21 43.55
CA LEU A 750 -0.41 44.15 44.50
C LEU A 750 -0.78 44.68 45.90
N SER A 751 -0.13 45.76 46.35
CA SER A 751 -0.52 46.46 47.57
C SER A 751 -1.94 47.04 47.44
N HIS A 752 -2.22 47.72 46.33
CA HIS A 752 -3.54 48.29 46.01
C HIS A 752 -4.63 47.22 45.94
N CYS A 753 -4.35 46.10 45.28
CA CYS A 753 -5.24 44.94 45.19
C CYS A 753 -5.67 44.43 46.59
N ASN A 754 -4.74 44.41 47.56
CA ASN A 754 -5.02 44.03 48.94
C ASN A 754 -5.90 45.05 49.69
N LEU A 755 -5.80 46.34 49.39
CA LEU A 755 -6.71 47.37 49.93
C LEU A 755 -8.12 47.20 49.35
N CYS A 756 -8.22 46.95 48.04
CA CYS A 756 -9.49 46.75 47.34
C CYS A 756 -10.29 45.50 47.78
N LYS A 757 -9.67 44.51 48.46
CA LYS A 757 -10.36 43.35 49.07
C LYS A 757 -11.51 43.74 50.01
N ARG A 758 -11.45 44.93 50.62
CA ARG A 758 -12.50 45.45 51.50
C ARG A 758 -13.37 46.53 50.83
N GLY A 759 -13.09 46.86 49.56
CA GLY A 759 -13.66 47.98 48.83
C GLY A 759 -15.09 47.80 48.29
N PHE A 760 -15.62 46.57 48.19
CA PHE A 760 -16.93 46.29 47.55
C PHE A 760 -18.09 47.16 48.08
N TYR A 761 -18.12 47.44 49.39
CA TYR A 761 -19.16 48.26 50.02
C TYR A 761 -19.14 49.72 49.53
N TYR A 762 -17.95 50.27 49.25
CA TYR A 762 -17.77 51.62 48.72
C TYR A 762 -18.15 51.68 47.23
N TYR A 763 -17.75 50.67 46.46
CA TYR A 763 -18.12 50.51 45.05
C TYR A 763 -19.65 50.47 44.85
N GLN A 764 -20.37 49.67 45.62
CA GLN A 764 -21.84 49.51 45.47
C GLN A 764 -22.64 50.79 45.82
N ARG A 765 -22.06 51.73 46.59
CA ARG A 765 -22.75 52.93 47.06
C ARG A 765 -22.42 54.22 46.30
N HIS A 766 -21.56 54.15 45.27
CA HIS A 766 -21.11 55.32 44.49
C HIS A 766 -20.60 56.49 45.38
N PHE A 767 -19.92 56.19 46.49
CA PHE A 767 -19.41 57.21 47.39
C PHE A 767 -18.13 57.84 46.79
N VAL A 768 -18.23 59.11 46.40
CA VAL A 768 -17.17 59.83 45.65
C VAL A 768 -16.01 60.27 46.58
N ASP A 769 -16.28 60.50 47.87
CA ASP A 769 -15.31 61.04 48.84
C ASP A 769 -14.47 59.96 49.57
N SER A 770 -14.12 58.86 48.89
CA SER A 770 -13.24 57.82 49.44
C SER A 770 -11.97 57.72 48.60
N GLU A 771 -10.81 57.98 49.20
CA GLU A 771 -9.47 57.93 48.56
C GLU A 771 -9.08 56.55 47.98
N LEU A 772 -9.94 55.53 48.09
CA LEU A 772 -9.71 54.16 47.63
C LEU A 772 -10.40 53.90 46.28
N GLU A 773 -9.73 54.28 45.19
CA GLU A 773 -10.22 54.05 43.82
C GLU A 773 -9.86 52.64 43.30
N CYS A 774 -10.84 51.74 43.26
CA CYS A 774 -10.67 50.35 42.81
C CYS A 774 -11.01 50.11 41.32
N ASN A 775 -10.71 51.08 40.44
CA ASN A 775 -10.98 50.98 38.99
C ASN A 775 -10.27 49.78 38.32
N ASP A 776 -9.09 49.41 38.82
CA ASP A 776 -8.34 48.24 38.38
C ASP A 776 -9.17 46.94 38.49
N VAL A 777 -9.90 46.76 39.59
CA VAL A 777 -10.73 45.57 39.83
C VAL A 777 -11.82 45.46 38.75
N VAL A 778 -12.37 46.59 38.33
CA VAL A 778 -13.38 46.66 37.25
C VAL A 778 -12.76 46.29 35.89
N LEU A 779 -11.53 46.71 35.60
CA LEU A 779 -10.79 46.28 34.41
C LEU A 779 -10.54 44.76 34.41
N PHE A 780 -10.01 44.22 35.52
CA PHE A 780 -9.73 42.77 35.61
C PHE A 780 -11.01 41.93 35.58
N TRP A 781 -12.13 42.40 36.14
CA TRP A 781 -13.46 41.80 35.99
C TRP A 781 -13.90 41.73 34.53
N ARG A 782 -13.85 42.86 33.79
CA ARG A 782 -14.21 42.93 32.36
C ARG A 782 -13.41 41.91 31.54
N ILE A 783 -12.11 41.80 31.80
CA ILE A 783 -11.23 40.84 31.13
C ILE A 783 -11.57 39.39 31.52
N GLN A 784 -11.74 39.08 32.81
CA GLN A 784 -12.10 37.74 33.29
C GLN A 784 -13.42 37.26 32.68
N ARG A 785 -14.44 38.13 32.67
CA ARG A 785 -15.74 37.88 32.05
C ARG A 785 -15.64 37.68 30.55
N MET A 786 -14.85 38.51 29.84
CA MET A 786 -14.59 38.34 28.41
C MET A 786 -13.95 36.97 28.10
N LEU A 787 -12.99 36.51 28.92
CA LEU A 787 -12.35 35.19 28.76
C LEU A 787 -13.36 34.06 28.91
N VAL A 788 -14.19 34.09 29.96
CA VAL A 788 -15.22 33.06 30.22
C VAL A 788 -16.28 33.02 29.13
N ILE A 789 -16.76 34.18 28.67
CA ILE A 789 -17.74 34.26 27.58
C ILE A 789 -17.11 33.79 26.26
N THR A 790 -15.89 34.24 25.94
CA THR A 790 -15.16 33.82 24.73
C THR A 790 -14.93 32.31 24.72
N ALA A 791 -14.44 31.74 25.82
CA ALA A 791 -14.21 30.29 25.93
C ALA A 791 -15.53 29.50 25.75
N ASN A 792 -16.64 30.00 26.30
CA ASN A 792 -17.96 29.39 26.09
C ASN A 792 -18.44 29.46 24.63
N THR A 793 -18.30 30.61 23.97
CA THR A 793 -18.67 30.75 22.55
C THR A 793 -17.81 29.87 21.67
N LEU A 794 -16.49 29.86 21.88
CA LEU A 794 -15.54 29.01 21.16
C LEU A 794 -15.87 27.53 21.37
N ARG A 795 -16.12 27.10 22.61
CA ARG A 795 -16.56 25.72 22.93
C ARG A 795 -17.82 25.34 22.16
N GLN A 796 -18.81 26.22 22.10
CA GLN A 796 -20.06 25.97 21.34
C GLN A 796 -19.79 25.82 19.85
N GLN A 797 -18.99 26.70 19.24
CA GLN A 797 -18.59 26.61 17.83
C GLN A 797 -17.81 25.32 17.55
N LEU A 798 -16.84 25.00 18.41
CA LEU A 798 -15.98 23.82 18.30
C LEU A 798 -16.79 22.53 18.40
N THR A 799 -17.63 22.37 19.43
CA THR A 799 -18.40 21.14 19.67
C THR A 799 -19.52 20.94 18.62
N ASN A 800 -20.23 22.01 18.24
CA ASN A 800 -21.40 21.89 17.37
C ASN A 800 -21.04 21.85 15.87
N THR A 801 -19.93 22.47 15.47
CA THR A 801 -19.58 22.70 14.07
C THR A 801 -18.21 22.15 13.71
N GLU A 802 -17.14 22.58 14.39
CA GLU A 802 -15.78 22.34 13.88
C GLU A 802 -15.27 20.91 14.13
N VAL A 803 -15.65 20.26 15.23
CA VAL A 803 -15.39 18.82 15.45
C VAL A 803 -16.09 17.97 14.37
N ARG A 804 -17.34 18.30 14.01
CA ARG A 804 -18.06 17.60 12.93
C ARG A 804 -17.48 17.88 11.54
N ARG A 805 -16.95 19.08 11.32
CA ARG A 805 -16.22 19.41 10.09
C ARG A 805 -14.92 18.61 10.00
N LEU A 806 -14.18 18.51 11.11
CA LEU A 806 -12.97 17.69 11.17
C LEU A 806 -13.28 16.20 10.95
N GLU A 807 -14.34 15.67 11.58
CA GLU A 807 -14.82 14.29 11.35
C GLU A 807 -15.13 14.03 9.87
N LYS A 808 -15.86 14.94 9.23
CA LYS A 808 -16.13 14.87 7.79
C LYS A 808 -14.83 14.88 6.96
N ASN A 809 -13.90 15.79 7.25
CA ASN A 809 -12.62 15.88 6.54
C ASN A 809 -11.80 14.59 6.68
N VAL A 810 -11.69 14.02 7.89
CA VAL A 810 -10.97 12.76 8.12
C VAL A 810 -11.60 11.62 7.32
N LYS A 811 -12.93 11.56 7.27
CA LYS A 811 -13.63 10.57 6.46
C LYS A 811 -13.32 10.72 4.96
N GLU A 812 -13.39 11.93 4.43
CA GLU A 812 -13.06 12.21 3.02
C GLU A 812 -11.60 11.85 2.69
N VAL A 813 -10.64 12.14 3.58
CA VAL A 813 -9.23 11.72 3.42
C VAL A 813 -9.08 10.20 3.45
N LEU A 814 -9.81 9.49 4.32
CA LEU A 814 -9.81 8.03 4.41
C LEU A 814 -10.53 7.34 3.24
N ASP A 815 -11.48 8.01 2.60
CA ASP A 815 -12.12 7.53 1.36
C ASP A 815 -11.16 7.75 0.16
N ASP A 816 -10.54 8.94 0.02
CA ASP A 816 -9.52 9.24 -1.02
C ASP A 816 -8.32 8.27 -0.98
N PHE A 817 -7.75 8.05 0.22
CA PHE A 817 -6.65 7.10 0.42
C PHE A 817 -7.12 5.64 0.29
N GLY A 818 -8.44 5.41 0.33
CA GLY A 818 -9.09 4.13 0.07
C GLY A 818 -9.11 3.74 -1.41
N GLU A 819 -9.22 4.71 -2.31
CA GLU A 819 -9.23 4.48 -3.76
C GLU A 819 -7.81 4.39 -4.35
N ASP A 820 -6.86 5.10 -3.75
CA ASP A 820 -5.46 5.19 -4.21
C ASP A 820 -4.59 3.99 -3.78
N MET A 821 -4.33 3.08 -4.72
CA MET A 821 -3.49 1.89 -4.50
C MET A 821 -1.99 2.21 -4.32
N GLU A 822 -1.50 3.34 -4.86
CA GLU A 822 -0.11 3.75 -4.68
C GLU A 822 0.10 4.27 -3.26
N LYS A 823 -0.78 5.15 -2.78
CA LYS A 823 -0.77 5.62 -1.37
C LYS A 823 -0.92 4.46 -0.39
N LYS A 824 -1.84 3.52 -0.63
CA LYS A 824 -1.94 2.29 0.20
C LYS A 824 -0.60 1.56 0.29
N THR A 825 0.12 1.45 -0.81
CA THR A 825 1.41 0.76 -0.90
C THR A 825 2.55 1.51 -0.20
N GLN A 826 2.52 2.85 -0.24
CA GLN A 826 3.50 3.71 0.44
C GLN A 826 3.25 3.85 1.96
N LEU A 827 1.98 3.84 2.38
CA LEU A 827 1.56 4.06 3.77
C LEU A 827 1.50 2.76 4.58
N ILE A 828 0.91 1.68 4.04
CA ILE A 828 0.82 0.37 4.71
C ILE A 828 2.04 -0.48 4.33
N THR A 829 3.16 -0.19 4.99
CA THR A 829 4.47 -0.84 4.74
C THR A 829 4.90 -1.72 5.91
N GLY A 830 5.50 -2.88 5.61
CA GLY A 830 6.15 -3.74 6.60
C GLY A 830 6.31 -5.18 6.11
N ARG A 831 7.24 -5.93 6.72
CA ARG A 831 7.54 -7.33 6.33
C ARG A 831 6.29 -8.22 6.37
N ARG A 832 5.40 -8.02 7.36
CA ARG A 832 4.10 -8.70 7.44
C ARG A 832 3.23 -8.49 6.20
N VAL A 833 3.13 -7.25 5.71
CA VAL A 833 2.27 -6.91 4.56
C VAL A 833 2.80 -7.57 3.29
N GLN A 834 4.12 -7.52 3.10
CA GLN A 834 4.81 -8.18 1.98
C GLN A 834 4.61 -9.69 2.02
N LEU A 835 4.83 -10.33 3.19
CA LEU A 835 4.63 -11.77 3.35
C LEU A 835 3.19 -12.22 3.08
N ALA A 836 2.19 -11.45 3.54
CA ALA A 836 0.79 -11.73 3.26
C ALA A 836 0.49 -11.64 1.75
N GLU A 837 1.02 -10.62 1.07
CA GLU A 837 0.84 -10.48 -0.39
C GLU A 837 1.58 -11.58 -1.18
N ASP A 838 2.77 -11.99 -0.76
CA ASP A 838 3.53 -13.05 -1.43
C ASP A 838 2.93 -14.44 -1.18
N LEU A 839 2.34 -14.67 0.00
CA LEU A 839 1.47 -15.82 0.27
C LEU A 839 0.19 -15.80 -0.59
N SER A 840 -0.46 -14.64 -0.72
CA SER A 840 -1.66 -14.44 -1.54
C SER A 840 -1.37 -14.68 -3.04
N LYS A 841 -0.20 -14.25 -3.54
CA LYS A 841 0.26 -14.52 -4.92
C LYS A 841 0.65 -15.97 -5.19
N THR A 842 1.04 -16.73 -4.17
CA THR A 842 1.46 -18.15 -4.28
C THR A 842 0.33 -19.15 -3.96
N CYS A 843 -0.89 -18.67 -3.71
CA CYS A 843 -2.09 -19.48 -3.41
C CYS A 843 -3.04 -19.67 -4.58
#